data_AF-A0A7V2Q8Z6-F1
#
_entry.id   AF-A0A7V2Q8Z6-F1
#
_cell.length_a   1.000
_cell.length_b   1.000
_cell.length_c   1.000
_cell.angle_alpha   90.00
_cell.angle_beta   90.00
_cell.angle_gamma   90.00
#
_symmetry.space_group_name_H-M   'P 1'
#
loop_
_entity.id
_entity.type
_entity.pdbx_description
1 polymer ?
#
loop_
_entity_poly.entity_id
_entity_poly.type
_entity_poly.pdbx_seq_one_letter_code
_entity_poly.pdbx_strand_id
1 'polypeptide(L)'
;MKIFVPGRICLFGEHSDWAGGYRRINAEIEKGYTLLTGTDQGIYAEVEPHPTALVLTSTTPDGEQHGPHTIPMEPNALLEEAQGGGFWSYIAGVAYQILTHYHVRGLTINNYKTDLPVRKGLSSSAAICVLTARAFNRVYDLKMTIRGEMELAYQGEITTPSRCGRMDQGCAFGNRPILMTYDGDRLEVTELQAPEDMYFVIVDLQAQKDTMEILARLNRSYPFAENELERGVQELLGPINKRVVRQAAEALQAGNGERLGALMVEAQGFFDRYAAPACLEELTAPVLHHVLGYEPLRPHIWGGKGVGSQGDGTAQFIARSEADQQAVLDIIKRDLKMECLTLTLRTGQKVRKAIIPAAGFGTRLFPATKATKKELFPIIDRDGIAKPAILLIVEEVLDAGVDEAIIVVQEHDLEAFQSFFNVQVTIENYNKLPRHFQEYAQHILEIGRRVSFVTQKVQEGFGHAIYCTREAVGNEPFLLMLGDHLYRSHGEKSCARQLVEAYNRHRISVLGLRRTPEDQIANFGTATGVWIEQDHSLNVTEFAEKPTLDYARNNLRVPGLPDDEYLTVFGQYIIKPQIFDYLEEYIVNNVRERGEFQLTSALDRLRQEDGFLGLIMDGQRYDIGLPEYYLETLRTFSEA
;
A
#
# COMPACT_ATOMS: atom_id res chain seq x y z
N MET A 1 -3.91 -19.52 0.91
CA MET A 1 -3.85 -18.06 1.16
C MET A 1 -5.01 -17.36 0.46
N LYS A 2 -5.52 -16.25 1.00
CA LYS A 2 -6.59 -15.46 0.35
C LYS A 2 -5.99 -14.29 -0.44
N ILE A 3 -6.48 -14.07 -1.63
CA ILE A 3 -6.06 -12.99 -2.53
C ILE A 3 -7.29 -12.24 -3.01
N PHE A 4 -7.20 -10.91 -2.96
CA PHE A 4 -8.15 -10.01 -3.59
C PHE A 4 -7.42 -9.19 -4.67
N VAL A 5 -8.05 -9.07 -5.83
CA VAL A 5 -7.63 -8.15 -6.89
C VAL A 5 -8.84 -7.33 -7.33
N PRO A 6 -8.79 -5.99 -7.20
CA PRO A 6 -9.91 -5.17 -7.63
C PRO A 6 -10.00 -5.10 -9.16
N GLY A 7 -11.14 -4.63 -9.66
CA GLY A 7 -11.20 -4.04 -11.00
C GLY A 7 -10.44 -2.71 -11.04
N ARG A 8 -10.54 -2.00 -12.17
CA ARG A 8 -9.97 -0.65 -12.30
C ARG A 8 -10.95 0.33 -12.96
N ILE A 9 -10.86 1.58 -12.54
CA ILE A 9 -11.47 2.70 -13.24
C ILE A 9 -10.41 3.71 -13.68
N CYS A 10 -10.56 4.20 -14.92
CA CYS A 10 -9.79 5.33 -15.41
C CYS A 10 -10.52 6.60 -14.96
N LEU A 11 -9.90 7.38 -14.08
CA LEU A 11 -10.42 8.68 -13.68
C LEU A 11 -10.24 9.67 -14.85
N PHE A 12 -9.05 9.67 -15.47
CA PHE A 12 -8.72 10.52 -16.61
C PHE A 12 -7.74 9.84 -17.57
N GLY A 13 -7.87 10.17 -18.85
CA GLY A 13 -6.89 9.86 -19.89
C GLY A 13 -7.11 8.57 -20.64
N GLU A 14 -8.38 8.15 -20.75
CA GLU A 14 -8.78 7.02 -21.56
C GLU A 14 -8.15 7.05 -22.95
N HIS A 15 -7.87 5.86 -23.51
CA HIS A 15 -7.24 5.63 -24.81
C HIS A 15 -5.77 6.07 -24.94
N SER A 16 -5.23 6.78 -23.96
CA SER A 16 -3.87 7.32 -24.07
C SER A 16 -2.79 6.24 -23.96
N ASP A 17 -3.12 5.06 -23.44
CA ASP A 17 -2.21 3.93 -23.28
C ASP A 17 -1.77 3.35 -24.62
N TRP A 18 -2.70 3.10 -25.55
CA TRP A 18 -2.36 2.69 -26.90
C TRP A 18 -1.90 3.86 -27.78
N ALA A 19 -2.44 5.07 -27.57
CA ALA A 19 -2.04 6.26 -28.34
C ALA A 19 -0.55 6.59 -28.11
N GLY A 20 -0.10 6.60 -26.84
CA GLY A 20 1.30 6.79 -26.49
C GLY A 20 2.22 5.67 -27.00
N GLY A 21 1.67 4.48 -27.23
CA GLY A 21 2.39 3.35 -27.83
C GLY A 21 2.85 3.62 -29.28
N TYR A 22 2.13 4.44 -30.04
CA TYR A 22 2.53 4.81 -31.41
C TYR A 22 3.79 5.68 -31.48
N ARG A 23 4.31 6.20 -30.35
CA ARG A 23 5.61 6.89 -30.30
C ARG A 23 6.78 6.05 -30.79
N ARG A 24 6.66 4.72 -30.75
CA ARG A 24 7.65 3.80 -31.35
C ARG A 24 7.74 3.94 -32.87
N ILE A 25 6.70 4.44 -33.53
CA ILE A 25 6.61 4.66 -34.97
C ILE A 25 6.79 6.14 -35.31
N ASN A 26 6.18 7.04 -34.54
CA ASN A 26 6.27 8.48 -34.75
C ASN A 26 6.60 9.21 -33.43
N ALA A 27 7.84 9.67 -33.28
CA ALA A 27 8.34 10.32 -32.08
C ALA A 27 7.71 11.71 -31.80
N GLU A 28 6.99 12.30 -32.77
CA GLU A 28 6.29 13.58 -32.61
C GLU A 28 4.96 13.43 -31.86
N ILE A 29 4.38 12.22 -31.82
CA ILE A 29 3.16 11.93 -31.05
C ILE A 29 3.45 12.18 -29.57
N GLU A 30 2.61 12.89 -28.83
CA GLU A 30 2.81 13.12 -27.39
C GLU A 30 2.77 11.81 -26.58
N LYS A 31 3.42 11.78 -25.41
CA LYS A 31 3.33 10.64 -24.50
C LYS A 31 1.88 10.41 -24.06
N GLY A 32 1.53 9.15 -23.80
CA GLY A 32 0.26 8.80 -23.21
C GLY A 32 0.26 9.04 -21.71
N TYR A 33 -0.86 9.51 -21.15
CA TYR A 33 -1.03 9.70 -19.71
C TYR A 33 -2.39 9.19 -19.24
N THR A 34 -2.43 8.37 -18.19
CA THR A 34 -3.67 7.92 -17.55
C THR A 34 -3.58 8.13 -16.04
N LEU A 35 -4.67 8.56 -15.43
CA LEU A 35 -4.87 8.57 -13.99
C LEU A 35 -5.96 7.55 -13.67
N LEU A 36 -5.60 6.50 -12.94
CA LEU A 36 -6.49 5.38 -12.66
C LEU A 36 -6.43 4.95 -11.19
N THR A 37 -7.40 4.15 -10.78
CA THR A 37 -7.48 3.57 -9.43
C THR A 37 -8.23 2.25 -9.47
N GLY A 38 -7.97 1.36 -8.53
CA GLY A 38 -8.76 0.15 -8.35
C GLY A 38 -10.15 0.43 -7.78
N THR A 39 -11.11 -0.45 -8.08
CA THR A 39 -12.46 -0.43 -7.51
C THR A 39 -12.52 -1.09 -6.14
N ASP A 40 -13.62 -0.90 -5.41
CA ASP A 40 -13.88 -1.64 -4.16
C ASP A 40 -14.36 -3.08 -4.43
N GLN A 41 -14.82 -3.35 -5.66
CA GLN A 41 -15.22 -4.66 -6.14
C GLN A 41 -14.10 -5.33 -6.94
N GLY A 42 -14.10 -6.66 -7.00
CA GLY A 42 -13.04 -7.43 -7.62
C GLY A 42 -13.24 -8.93 -7.61
N ILE A 43 -12.11 -9.63 -7.61
CA ILE A 43 -12.00 -11.08 -7.67
C ILE A 43 -11.35 -11.55 -6.37
N TYR A 44 -12.01 -12.49 -5.69
CA TYR A 44 -11.53 -13.09 -4.45
C TYR A 44 -11.16 -14.54 -4.74
N ALA A 45 -9.96 -14.94 -4.37
CA ALA A 45 -9.50 -16.31 -4.55
C ALA A 45 -8.80 -16.87 -3.31
N GLU A 46 -8.95 -18.18 -3.12
CA GLU A 46 -8.09 -18.98 -2.28
C GLU A 46 -7.08 -19.71 -3.15
N VAL A 47 -5.81 -19.63 -2.77
CA VAL A 47 -4.70 -20.20 -3.54
C VAL A 47 -3.86 -21.13 -2.67
N GLU A 48 -3.50 -22.27 -3.23
CA GLU A 48 -2.64 -23.29 -2.62
C GLU A 48 -1.60 -23.80 -3.62
N PRO A 49 -0.41 -24.23 -3.17
CA PRO A 49 0.56 -24.88 -4.05
C PRO A 49 0.04 -26.22 -4.55
N HIS A 50 0.32 -26.54 -5.82
CA HIS A 50 0.00 -27.82 -6.42
C HIS A 50 1.26 -28.42 -7.10
N PRO A 51 1.53 -29.72 -6.98
CA PRO A 51 2.83 -30.27 -7.37
C PRO A 51 3.14 -30.18 -8.87
N THR A 52 2.15 -30.22 -9.76
CA THR A 52 2.40 -30.42 -11.21
C THR A 52 1.45 -29.69 -12.17
N ALA A 53 0.42 -29.00 -11.69
CA ALA A 53 -0.66 -28.48 -12.54
C ALA A 53 -1.33 -27.25 -11.94
N LEU A 54 -1.96 -26.44 -12.78
CA LEU A 54 -2.97 -25.47 -12.39
C LEU A 54 -4.31 -26.18 -12.21
N VAL A 55 -4.95 -26.02 -11.06
CA VAL A 55 -6.31 -26.52 -10.81
C VAL A 55 -7.20 -25.33 -10.51
N LEU A 56 -8.13 -25.04 -11.41
CA LEU A 56 -8.82 -23.75 -11.48
C LEU A 56 -10.33 -23.91 -11.28
N THR A 57 -10.89 -23.14 -10.35
CA THR A 57 -12.33 -22.95 -10.17
C THR A 57 -12.64 -21.47 -10.09
N SER A 58 -13.80 -21.06 -10.60
CA SER A 58 -14.22 -19.66 -10.59
C SER A 58 -15.72 -19.54 -10.42
N THR A 59 -16.14 -18.62 -9.56
CA THR A 59 -17.54 -18.25 -9.35
C THR A 59 -17.80 -16.89 -10.00
N THR A 60 -18.78 -16.85 -10.91
CA THR A 60 -19.23 -15.63 -11.58
C THR A 60 -20.02 -14.73 -10.62
N PRO A 61 -20.26 -13.45 -10.97
CA PRO A 61 -21.10 -12.56 -10.15
C PRO A 61 -22.53 -13.06 -9.92
N ASP A 62 -23.07 -13.86 -10.84
CA ASP A 62 -24.40 -14.46 -10.71
C ASP A 62 -24.39 -15.75 -9.86
N GLY A 63 -23.23 -16.14 -9.33
CA GLY A 63 -23.06 -17.33 -8.50
C GLY A 63 -22.86 -18.63 -9.27
N GLU A 64 -22.77 -18.58 -10.61
CA GLU A 64 -22.45 -19.76 -11.42
C GLU A 64 -20.99 -20.17 -11.21
N GLN A 65 -20.75 -21.47 -11.04
CA GLN A 65 -19.41 -22.00 -10.79
C GLN A 65 -18.87 -22.71 -12.05
N HIS A 66 -17.70 -22.30 -12.51
CA HIS A 66 -16.92 -22.94 -13.57
C HIS A 66 -15.76 -23.75 -12.99
N GLY A 67 -15.46 -24.89 -13.62
CA GLY A 67 -14.39 -25.80 -13.22
C GLY A 67 -14.88 -27.00 -12.38
N PRO A 68 -13.96 -27.79 -11.80
CA PRO A 68 -12.51 -27.63 -11.87
C PRO A 68 -11.98 -27.83 -13.30
N HIS A 69 -11.07 -26.98 -13.71
CA HIS A 69 -10.32 -27.11 -14.96
C HIS A 69 -8.84 -27.27 -14.63
N THR A 70 -8.18 -28.25 -15.26
CA THR A 70 -6.80 -28.61 -14.93
C THR A 70 -5.91 -28.42 -16.15
N ILE A 71 -4.84 -27.65 -15.98
CA ILE A 71 -3.84 -27.41 -17.01
C ILE A 71 -2.47 -27.87 -16.49
N PRO A 72 -1.77 -28.79 -17.16
CA PRO A 72 -0.42 -29.19 -16.77
C PRO A 72 0.53 -27.99 -16.70
N MET A 73 1.42 -27.94 -15.71
CA MET A 73 2.49 -26.93 -15.65
C MET A 73 3.63 -27.28 -16.61
N GLU A 74 3.30 -27.35 -17.89
CA GLU A 74 4.23 -27.60 -19.00
C GLU A 74 4.13 -26.44 -20.00
N PRO A 75 5.26 -25.88 -20.48
CA PRO A 75 5.23 -24.67 -21.31
C PRO A 75 4.32 -24.78 -22.55
N ASN A 76 4.33 -25.93 -23.23
CA ASN A 76 3.52 -26.13 -24.43
C ASN A 76 2.02 -26.21 -24.10
N ALA A 77 1.65 -26.90 -23.02
CA ALA A 77 0.25 -27.03 -22.61
C ALA A 77 -0.35 -25.67 -22.17
N LEU A 78 0.42 -24.89 -21.40
CA LEU A 78 0.01 -23.55 -20.99
C LEU A 78 -0.12 -22.60 -22.19
N LEU A 79 0.81 -22.67 -23.14
CA LEU A 79 0.79 -21.82 -24.33
C LEU A 79 -0.39 -22.19 -25.26
N GLU A 80 -0.67 -23.48 -25.45
CA GLU A 80 -1.82 -23.94 -26.24
C GLU A 80 -3.15 -23.46 -25.64
N GLU A 81 -3.33 -23.62 -24.33
CA GLU A 81 -4.52 -23.12 -23.62
C GLU A 81 -4.64 -21.59 -23.69
N ALA A 82 -3.52 -20.86 -23.54
CA ALA A 82 -3.50 -19.41 -23.65
C ALA A 82 -3.92 -18.93 -25.05
N GLN A 83 -3.41 -19.58 -26.11
CA GLN A 83 -3.69 -19.21 -27.50
C GLN A 83 -5.08 -19.68 -27.97
N GLY A 84 -5.62 -20.74 -27.38
CA GLY A 84 -6.98 -21.23 -27.66
C GLY A 84 -8.08 -20.22 -27.35
N GLY A 85 -7.79 -19.26 -26.46
CA GLY A 85 -8.75 -18.27 -25.98
C GLY A 85 -9.81 -18.88 -25.06
N GLY A 86 -10.74 -18.06 -24.57
CA GLY A 86 -11.77 -18.50 -23.63
C GLY A 86 -11.43 -18.21 -22.17
N PHE A 87 -12.22 -18.79 -21.25
CA PHE A 87 -12.27 -18.36 -19.85
C PHE A 87 -10.94 -18.54 -19.09
N TRP A 88 -10.22 -19.63 -19.34
CA TRP A 88 -8.98 -19.97 -18.62
C TRP A 88 -7.69 -19.47 -19.29
N SER A 89 -7.79 -18.98 -20.52
CA SER A 89 -6.65 -18.54 -21.34
C SER A 89 -5.77 -17.48 -20.65
N TYR A 90 -6.38 -16.54 -19.93
CA TYR A 90 -5.68 -15.51 -19.16
C TYR A 90 -4.77 -16.09 -18.08
N ILE A 91 -5.28 -17.05 -17.30
CA ILE A 91 -4.52 -17.71 -16.24
C ILE A 91 -3.38 -18.53 -16.86
N ALA A 92 -3.66 -19.25 -17.95
CA ALA A 92 -2.66 -20.05 -18.66
C ALA A 92 -1.54 -19.18 -19.24
N GLY A 93 -1.88 -18.03 -19.84
CA GLY A 93 -0.91 -17.09 -20.41
C GLY A 93 0.03 -16.52 -19.36
N VAL A 94 -0.48 -16.11 -18.20
CA VAL A 94 0.35 -15.61 -17.10
C VAL A 94 1.22 -16.73 -16.52
N ALA A 95 0.66 -17.92 -16.31
CA ALA A 95 1.42 -19.05 -15.82
C ALA A 95 2.53 -19.48 -16.78
N TYR A 96 2.30 -19.40 -18.10
CA TYR A 96 3.34 -19.61 -19.12
C TYR A 96 4.50 -18.62 -18.96
N GLN A 97 4.20 -17.33 -18.81
CA GLN A 97 5.23 -16.31 -18.59
C GLN A 97 5.99 -16.55 -17.28
N ILE A 98 5.31 -16.95 -16.21
CA ILE A 98 5.98 -17.22 -14.93
C ILE A 98 6.86 -18.47 -15.03
N LEU A 99 6.37 -19.56 -15.61
CA LEU A 99 7.12 -20.81 -15.74
C LEU A 99 8.39 -20.65 -16.60
N THR A 100 8.38 -19.71 -17.55
CA THR A 100 9.54 -19.43 -18.40
C THR A 100 10.59 -18.53 -17.72
N HIS A 101 10.21 -17.74 -16.72
CA HIS A 101 11.11 -16.83 -16.01
C HIS A 101 11.54 -17.35 -14.62
N TYR A 102 10.76 -18.25 -14.00
CA TYR A 102 10.96 -18.71 -12.63
C TYR A 102 10.83 -20.23 -12.51
N HIS A 103 11.52 -20.80 -11.53
CA HIS A 103 11.39 -22.21 -11.18
C HIS A 103 10.23 -22.42 -10.20
N VAL A 104 9.04 -22.65 -10.74
CA VAL A 104 7.80 -22.84 -9.96
C VAL A 104 7.14 -24.18 -10.28
N ARG A 105 6.20 -24.60 -9.43
CA ARG A 105 5.26 -25.69 -9.69
C ARG A 105 3.85 -25.14 -9.89
N GLY A 106 2.83 -25.99 -9.85
CA GLY A 106 1.45 -25.60 -10.07
C GLY A 106 0.79 -24.89 -8.89
N LEU A 107 -0.45 -24.47 -9.11
CA LEU A 107 -1.30 -23.83 -8.10
C LEU A 107 -2.72 -24.37 -8.20
N THR A 108 -3.38 -24.52 -7.07
CA THR A 108 -4.85 -24.54 -7.02
C THR A 108 -5.31 -23.10 -6.85
N ILE A 109 -6.12 -22.58 -7.76
CA ILE A 109 -6.73 -21.25 -7.67
C ILE A 109 -8.25 -21.42 -7.64
N ASN A 110 -8.83 -21.18 -6.48
CA ASN A 110 -10.27 -21.17 -6.27
C ASN A 110 -10.78 -19.74 -6.16
N ASN A 111 -11.20 -19.15 -7.27
CA ASN A 111 -11.94 -17.89 -7.25
C ASN A 111 -13.36 -18.13 -6.71
N TYR A 112 -13.52 -17.99 -5.40
CA TYR A 112 -14.76 -18.32 -4.69
C TYR A 112 -15.82 -17.19 -4.73
N LYS A 113 -15.44 -15.97 -5.10
CA LYS A 113 -16.35 -14.83 -5.21
C LYS A 113 -15.83 -13.84 -6.25
N THR A 114 -16.73 -13.35 -7.10
CA THR A 114 -16.49 -12.22 -7.99
C THR A 114 -17.64 -11.24 -7.82
N ASP A 115 -17.38 -10.03 -7.33
CA ASP A 115 -18.40 -8.97 -7.27
C ASP A 115 -18.14 -7.84 -8.27
N LEU A 116 -17.14 -8.04 -9.14
CA LEU A 116 -16.86 -7.17 -10.28
C LEU A 116 -17.93 -7.33 -11.37
N PRO A 117 -18.61 -6.26 -11.81
CA PRO A 117 -19.58 -6.35 -12.90
C PRO A 117 -18.94 -6.78 -14.22
N VAL A 118 -19.50 -7.80 -14.85
CA VAL A 118 -19.01 -8.34 -16.14
C VAL A 118 -19.28 -7.35 -17.29
N ARG A 119 -18.31 -7.17 -18.20
CA ARG A 119 -18.40 -6.38 -19.46
C ARG A 119 -18.62 -4.86 -19.32
N LYS A 120 -18.38 -4.26 -18.15
CA LYS A 120 -18.62 -2.81 -17.91
C LYS A 120 -17.38 -1.91 -17.94
N GLY A 121 -16.33 -2.31 -18.67
CA GLY A 121 -15.10 -1.52 -18.76
C GLY A 121 -14.30 -1.44 -17.44
N LEU A 122 -14.49 -2.40 -16.53
CA LEU A 122 -13.78 -2.49 -15.23
C LEU A 122 -12.63 -3.52 -15.21
N SER A 123 -12.20 -3.99 -16.39
CA SER A 123 -11.00 -4.81 -16.61
C SER A 123 -10.94 -6.17 -15.92
N SER A 124 -12.01 -6.97 -16.05
CA SER A 124 -12.08 -8.31 -15.46
C SER A 124 -10.94 -9.24 -15.91
N SER A 125 -10.52 -9.20 -17.19
CA SER A 125 -9.40 -10.02 -17.70
C SER A 125 -8.06 -9.66 -17.04
N ALA A 126 -7.76 -8.36 -16.93
CA ALA A 126 -6.55 -7.89 -16.29
C ALA A 126 -6.53 -8.21 -14.79
N ALA A 127 -7.67 -8.11 -14.10
CA ALA A 127 -7.78 -8.52 -12.70
C ALA A 127 -7.48 -10.01 -12.51
N ILE A 128 -7.95 -10.88 -13.42
CA ILE A 128 -7.59 -12.31 -13.43
C ILE A 128 -6.09 -12.50 -13.64
N CYS A 129 -5.51 -11.83 -14.64
CA CYS A 129 -4.07 -11.94 -14.94
C CYS A 129 -3.20 -11.52 -13.74
N VAL A 130 -3.54 -10.37 -13.12
CA VAL A 130 -2.87 -9.88 -11.92
C VAL A 130 -3.06 -10.83 -10.75
N LEU A 131 -4.25 -11.41 -10.57
CA LEU A 131 -4.51 -12.40 -9.52
C LEU A 131 -3.61 -13.62 -9.70
N THR A 132 -3.46 -14.14 -10.91
CA THR A 132 -2.56 -15.25 -11.21
C THR A 132 -1.10 -14.88 -10.92
N ALA A 133 -0.63 -13.72 -11.39
CA ALA A 133 0.74 -13.28 -11.14
C ALA A 133 1.05 -13.14 -9.65
N ARG A 134 0.12 -12.53 -8.91
CA ARG A 134 0.19 -12.37 -7.45
C ARG A 134 0.12 -13.70 -6.71
N ALA A 135 -0.70 -14.64 -7.18
CA ALA A 135 -0.81 -15.97 -6.62
C ALA A 135 0.53 -16.71 -6.66
N PHE A 136 1.20 -16.73 -7.81
CA PHE A 136 2.55 -17.28 -7.93
C PHE A 136 3.57 -16.50 -7.10
N ASN A 137 3.53 -15.17 -7.16
CA ASN A 137 4.47 -14.31 -6.42
C ASN A 137 4.46 -14.65 -4.93
N ARG A 138 3.26 -14.76 -4.33
CA ARG A 138 3.09 -15.01 -2.91
C ARG A 138 3.35 -16.46 -2.53
N VAL A 139 2.83 -17.44 -3.29
CA VAL A 139 2.99 -18.87 -2.94
C VAL A 139 4.43 -19.33 -3.05
N TYR A 140 5.17 -18.84 -4.05
CA TYR A 140 6.57 -19.20 -4.28
C TYR A 140 7.56 -18.14 -3.82
N ASP A 141 7.08 -17.07 -3.17
CA ASP A 141 7.88 -15.94 -2.66
C ASP A 141 8.89 -15.44 -3.71
N LEU A 142 8.40 -15.18 -4.93
CA LEU A 142 9.22 -14.82 -6.10
C LEU A 142 9.88 -13.44 -5.99
N LYS A 143 9.63 -12.72 -4.88
CA LYS A 143 10.16 -11.39 -4.57
C LYS A 143 9.84 -10.32 -5.63
N MET A 144 8.78 -10.51 -6.41
CA MET A 144 8.39 -9.54 -7.44
C MET A 144 7.77 -8.30 -6.78
N THR A 145 8.10 -7.13 -7.34
CA THR A 145 7.39 -5.88 -7.03
C THR A 145 5.98 -5.90 -7.61
N ILE A 146 5.09 -5.02 -7.15
CA ILE A 146 3.75 -4.84 -7.76
C ILE A 146 3.86 -4.53 -9.27
N ARG A 147 4.88 -3.76 -9.67
CA ARG A 147 5.16 -3.51 -11.10
C ARG A 147 5.57 -4.78 -11.83
N GLY A 148 6.33 -5.67 -11.19
CA GLY A 148 6.67 -6.98 -11.74
C GLY A 148 5.44 -7.87 -11.93
N GLU A 149 4.53 -7.91 -10.95
CA GLU A 149 3.23 -8.59 -11.09
C GLU A 149 2.43 -8.02 -12.27
N MET A 150 2.35 -6.70 -12.39
CA MET A 150 1.65 -6.00 -13.47
C MET A 150 2.24 -6.33 -14.85
N GLU A 151 3.57 -6.36 -14.97
CA GLU A 151 4.24 -6.63 -16.25
C GLU A 151 4.03 -8.09 -16.69
N LEU A 152 4.17 -9.07 -15.79
CA LEU A 152 3.90 -10.48 -16.12
C LEU A 152 2.41 -10.71 -16.42
N ALA A 153 1.51 -10.02 -15.72
CA ALA A 153 0.09 -10.05 -16.02
C ALA A 153 -0.18 -9.54 -17.44
N TYR A 154 0.44 -8.43 -17.83
CA TYR A 154 0.32 -7.88 -19.18
C TYR A 154 0.89 -8.83 -20.25
N GLN A 155 2.09 -9.36 -20.02
CA GLN A 155 2.74 -10.32 -20.93
C GLN A 155 1.90 -11.60 -21.10
N GLY A 156 1.29 -12.08 -20.01
CA GLY A 156 0.38 -13.21 -20.05
C GLY A 156 -0.90 -12.90 -20.83
N GLU A 157 -1.47 -11.72 -20.65
CA GLU A 157 -2.67 -11.31 -21.38
C GLU A 157 -2.44 -11.20 -22.89
N ILE A 158 -1.31 -10.62 -23.33
CA ILE A 158 -0.95 -10.55 -24.76
C ILE A 158 -0.50 -11.89 -25.37
N THR A 159 -0.31 -12.93 -24.55
CA THR A 159 -0.10 -14.31 -25.03
C THR A 159 -1.42 -14.94 -25.49
N THR A 160 -2.56 -14.38 -25.05
CA THR A 160 -3.91 -14.77 -25.49
C THR A 160 -4.33 -14.01 -26.76
N PRO A 161 -5.44 -14.39 -27.42
CA PRO A 161 -6.02 -13.61 -28.52
C PRO A 161 -6.49 -12.18 -28.14
N SER A 162 -6.47 -11.81 -26.85
CA SER A 162 -6.87 -10.49 -26.36
C SER A 162 -5.94 -9.38 -26.90
N ARG A 163 -6.53 -8.23 -27.25
CA ARG A 163 -5.80 -7.04 -27.71
C ARG A 163 -5.94 -5.87 -26.72
N CYS A 164 -5.93 -6.17 -25.43
CA CYS A 164 -6.02 -5.14 -24.38
C CYS A 164 -4.75 -4.27 -24.34
N GLY A 165 -4.95 -3.01 -23.95
CA GLY A 165 -3.85 -2.09 -23.67
C GLY A 165 -3.22 -2.34 -22.30
N ARG A 166 -2.18 -1.56 -21.98
CA ARG A 166 -1.39 -1.68 -20.74
C ARG A 166 -2.03 -1.00 -19.52
N MET A 167 -3.07 -0.20 -19.74
CA MET A 167 -3.74 0.53 -18.66
C MET A 167 -4.43 -0.40 -17.66
N ASP A 168 -4.95 -1.53 -18.14
CA ASP A 168 -5.86 -2.36 -17.38
C ASP A 168 -5.19 -3.11 -16.23
N GLN A 169 -3.90 -3.45 -16.39
CA GLN A 169 -3.12 -4.12 -15.35
C GLN A 169 -2.76 -3.16 -14.20
N GLY A 170 -3.05 -1.86 -14.33
CA GLY A 170 -2.98 -0.90 -13.22
C GLY A 170 -3.80 -1.29 -11.99
N CYS A 171 -4.79 -2.19 -12.13
CA CYS A 171 -5.49 -2.81 -10.99
C CYS A 171 -4.56 -3.52 -9.99
N ALA A 172 -3.34 -3.88 -10.40
CA ALA A 172 -2.30 -4.42 -9.52
C ALA A 172 -2.01 -3.52 -8.31
N PHE A 173 -2.17 -2.21 -8.44
CA PHE A 173 -1.90 -1.25 -7.36
C PHE A 173 -3.03 -1.15 -6.32
N GLY A 174 -4.13 -1.86 -6.51
CA GLY A 174 -5.27 -1.80 -5.61
C GLY A 174 -6.06 -0.51 -5.78
N ASN A 175 -6.70 -0.04 -4.71
CA ASN A 175 -7.47 1.22 -4.68
C ASN A 175 -6.59 2.49 -4.61
N ARG A 176 -5.28 2.36 -4.79
CA ARG A 176 -4.36 3.50 -4.84
C ARG A 176 -4.48 4.20 -6.19
N PRO A 177 -4.71 5.52 -6.21
CA PRO A 177 -4.62 6.28 -7.46
C PRO A 177 -3.20 6.22 -8.01
N ILE A 178 -3.05 5.92 -9.29
CA ILE A 178 -1.75 5.91 -9.98
C ILE A 178 -1.82 6.73 -11.26
N LEU A 179 -0.75 7.47 -11.52
CA LEU A 179 -0.47 8.11 -12.80
C LEU A 179 0.45 7.20 -13.60
N MET A 180 -0.03 6.74 -14.76
CA MET A 180 0.80 5.99 -15.70
C MET A 180 1.17 6.87 -16.89
N THR A 181 2.43 6.78 -17.32
CA THR A 181 2.96 7.46 -18.50
C THR A 181 3.47 6.43 -19.50
N TYR A 182 2.99 6.53 -20.74
CA TYR A 182 3.32 5.62 -21.84
C TYR A 182 4.19 6.36 -22.87
N ASP A 183 5.43 5.90 -23.06
CA ASP A 183 6.39 6.45 -24.02
C ASP A 183 6.91 5.33 -24.93
N GLY A 184 6.10 4.97 -25.92
CA GLY A 184 6.32 3.76 -26.72
C GLY A 184 6.20 2.52 -25.85
N ASP A 185 7.25 1.71 -25.79
CA ASP A 185 7.29 0.49 -24.96
C ASP A 185 7.67 0.77 -23.50
N ARG A 186 8.10 2.00 -23.17
CA ARG A 186 8.44 2.39 -21.80
C ARG A 186 7.18 2.80 -21.04
N LEU A 187 7.04 2.21 -19.85
CA LEU A 187 5.95 2.49 -18.92
C LEU A 187 6.51 3.01 -17.60
N GLU A 188 6.07 4.20 -17.21
CA GLU A 188 6.33 4.75 -15.90
C GLU A 188 5.03 4.78 -15.09
N VAL A 189 5.10 4.39 -13.82
CA VAL A 189 3.97 4.42 -12.89
C VAL A 189 4.37 5.21 -11.66
N THR A 190 3.56 6.20 -11.31
CA THR A 190 3.69 7.04 -10.11
C THR A 190 2.46 6.84 -9.25
N GLU A 191 2.63 6.40 -8.00
CA GLU A 191 1.54 6.31 -7.04
C GLU A 191 1.20 7.71 -6.50
N LEU A 192 -0.10 8.02 -6.44
CA LEU A 192 -0.63 9.29 -5.94
C LEU A 192 -1.47 9.08 -4.69
N GLN A 193 -1.79 10.17 -4.01
CA GLN A 193 -2.50 10.14 -2.74
C GLN A 193 -3.48 11.28 -2.63
N ALA A 194 -4.67 10.99 -2.11
CA ALA A 194 -5.60 12.01 -1.68
C ALA A 194 -5.42 12.26 -0.16
N PRO A 195 -5.33 13.53 0.30
CA PRO A 195 -5.23 13.87 1.71
C PRO A 195 -6.56 13.77 2.46
N GLU A 196 -7.67 13.68 1.72
CA GLU A 196 -9.05 13.51 2.20
C GLU A 196 -9.78 12.47 1.34
N ASP A 197 -10.81 11.83 1.91
CA ASP A 197 -11.58 10.81 1.21
C ASP A 197 -12.31 11.45 0.03
N MET A 198 -12.26 10.81 -1.14
CA MET A 198 -13.00 11.27 -2.31
C MET A 198 -14.01 10.20 -2.75
N TYR A 199 -15.25 10.64 -2.91
CA TYR A 199 -16.39 9.75 -3.12
C TYR A 199 -16.81 9.77 -4.58
N PHE A 200 -16.74 8.63 -5.25
CA PHE A 200 -17.12 8.46 -6.64
C PHE A 200 -18.37 7.59 -6.78
N VAL A 201 -19.18 7.88 -7.78
CA VAL A 201 -20.30 7.03 -8.19
C VAL A 201 -20.09 6.63 -9.64
N ILE A 202 -20.09 5.32 -9.89
CA ILE A 202 -19.98 4.73 -11.22
C ILE A 202 -21.36 4.25 -11.62
N VAL A 203 -21.84 4.69 -12.79
CA VAL A 203 -23.20 4.44 -13.25
C VAL A 203 -23.15 3.57 -14.48
N ASP A 204 -23.83 2.42 -14.42
CA ASP A 204 -24.10 1.62 -15.61
C ASP A 204 -25.26 2.24 -16.37
N LEU A 205 -24.99 2.73 -17.58
CA LEU A 205 -25.99 3.39 -18.41
C LEU A 205 -27.00 2.40 -19.02
N GLN A 206 -26.77 1.08 -18.88
CA GLN A 206 -27.64 0.01 -19.37
C GLN A 206 -27.97 0.12 -20.87
N ALA A 207 -27.09 0.75 -21.63
CA ALA A 207 -27.20 0.91 -23.06
C ALA A 207 -26.07 0.15 -23.79
N GLN A 208 -26.24 -0.03 -25.09
CA GLN A 208 -25.31 -0.78 -25.92
C GLN A 208 -24.35 0.17 -26.64
N LYS A 209 -23.11 -0.28 -26.79
CA LYS A 209 -22.10 0.35 -27.64
C LYS A 209 -21.19 -0.70 -28.28
N ASP A 210 -20.66 -0.41 -29.46
CA ASP A 210 -19.60 -1.19 -30.07
C ASP A 210 -18.22 -0.62 -29.72
N THR A 211 -17.61 -1.17 -28.67
CA THR A 211 -16.26 -0.77 -28.25
C THR A 211 -15.19 -1.08 -29.30
N MET A 212 -15.35 -2.14 -30.09
CA MET A 212 -14.37 -2.49 -31.12
C MET A 212 -14.39 -1.48 -32.26
N GLU A 213 -15.57 -1.04 -32.68
CA GLU A 213 -15.72 -0.01 -33.72
C GLU A 213 -15.18 1.34 -33.25
N ILE A 214 -15.50 1.78 -32.02
CA ILE A 214 -14.94 3.00 -31.43
C ILE A 214 -13.41 2.97 -31.48
N LEU A 215 -12.81 1.89 -30.97
CA LEU A 215 -11.35 1.74 -30.95
C LEU A 215 -10.77 1.71 -32.36
N ALA A 216 -11.40 1.00 -33.30
CA ALA A 216 -10.95 0.95 -34.69
C ALA A 216 -10.97 2.33 -35.35
N ARG A 217 -12.00 3.14 -35.11
CA ARG A 217 -12.12 4.50 -35.65
C ARG A 217 -11.08 5.46 -35.07
N LEU A 218 -10.91 5.45 -33.75
CA LEU A 218 -9.91 6.31 -33.09
C LEU A 218 -8.48 5.92 -33.49
N ASN A 219 -8.18 4.61 -33.58
CA ASN A 219 -6.85 4.13 -33.97
C ASN A 219 -6.45 4.57 -35.40
N ARG A 220 -7.40 4.76 -36.32
CA ARG A 220 -7.09 5.28 -37.68
C ARG A 220 -6.47 6.67 -37.66
N SER A 221 -6.65 7.42 -36.58
CA SER A 221 -6.03 8.74 -36.43
C SER A 221 -4.53 8.67 -36.14
N TYR A 222 -3.95 7.48 -36.00
CA TYR A 222 -2.56 7.24 -35.62
C TYR A 222 -1.89 6.31 -36.65
N PRO A 223 -0.55 6.40 -36.83
CA PRO A 223 0.38 7.35 -36.18
C PRO A 223 0.48 8.71 -36.88
N PHE A 224 -0.08 8.87 -38.08
CA PHE A 224 -0.03 10.11 -38.86
C PHE A 224 -1.44 10.55 -39.19
N ALA A 225 -1.81 11.78 -38.81
CA ALA A 225 -3.12 12.33 -39.10
C ALA A 225 -3.17 12.92 -40.53
N GLU A 226 -4.11 12.45 -41.34
CA GLU A 226 -4.30 12.84 -42.74
C GLU A 226 -5.30 14.00 -42.89
N ASN A 227 -6.16 14.22 -41.90
CA ASN A 227 -7.22 15.23 -41.95
C ASN A 227 -7.42 15.95 -40.59
N GLU A 228 -8.29 16.97 -40.57
CA GLU A 228 -8.55 17.76 -39.36
C GLU A 228 -9.19 16.96 -38.23
N LEU A 229 -10.02 15.97 -38.56
CA LEU A 229 -10.65 15.09 -37.59
C LEU A 229 -9.60 14.27 -36.84
N GLU A 230 -8.72 13.61 -37.58
CA GLU A 230 -7.64 12.80 -37.01
C GLU A 230 -6.63 13.66 -36.22
N ARG A 231 -6.33 14.88 -36.71
CA ARG A 231 -5.53 15.85 -35.95
C ARG A 231 -6.22 16.24 -34.63
N GLY A 232 -7.54 16.41 -34.65
CA GLY A 232 -8.33 16.65 -33.44
C GLY A 232 -8.23 15.51 -32.44
N VAL A 233 -8.32 14.25 -32.89
CA VAL A 233 -8.14 13.07 -32.03
C VAL A 233 -6.73 13.02 -31.44
N GLN A 234 -5.69 13.29 -32.24
CA GLN A 234 -4.30 13.35 -31.74
C GLN A 234 -4.10 14.49 -30.73
N GLU A 235 -4.71 15.65 -30.95
CA GLU A 235 -4.66 16.79 -30.02
C GLU A 235 -5.35 16.47 -28.69
N LEU A 236 -6.51 15.80 -28.75
CA LEU A 236 -7.27 15.34 -27.60
C LEU A 236 -6.46 14.36 -26.75
N LEU A 237 -5.98 13.26 -27.35
CA LEU A 237 -5.30 12.17 -26.65
C LEU A 237 -3.83 12.49 -26.31
N GLY A 238 -3.27 13.55 -26.91
CA GLY A 238 -1.92 14.03 -26.65
C GLY A 238 -1.89 15.28 -25.76
N PRO A 239 -1.62 16.49 -26.30
CA PRO A 239 -1.42 17.70 -25.51
C PRO A 239 -2.58 18.06 -24.55
N ILE A 240 -3.83 17.93 -24.98
CA ILE A 240 -4.99 18.23 -24.12
C ILE A 240 -5.05 17.24 -22.95
N ASN A 241 -4.97 15.94 -23.25
CA ASN A 241 -4.96 14.90 -22.25
C ASN A 241 -3.84 15.08 -21.21
N LYS A 242 -2.60 15.30 -21.67
CA LYS A 242 -1.44 15.57 -20.80
C LYS A 242 -1.72 16.69 -19.81
N ARG A 243 -2.30 17.80 -20.27
CA ARG A 243 -2.66 18.93 -19.41
C ARG A 243 -3.73 18.54 -18.39
N VAL A 244 -4.83 17.93 -18.85
CA VAL A 244 -5.98 17.58 -17.99
C VAL A 244 -5.57 16.55 -16.94
N VAL A 245 -4.88 15.48 -17.32
CA VAL A 245 -4.42 14.41 -16.41
C VAL A 245 -3.45 14.97 -15.37
N ARG A 246 -2.50 15.82 -15.77
CA ARG A 246 -1.57 16.45 -14.84
C ARG A 246 -2.30 17.32 -13.81
N GLN A 247 -3.23 18.17 -14.26
CA GLN A 247 -4.01 19.00 -13.35
C GLN A 247 -4.94 18.17 -12.46
N ALA A 248 -5.45 17.03 -12.95
CA ALA A 248 -6.26 16.11 -12.17
C ALA A 248 -5.42 15.43 -11.07
N ALA A 249 -4.19 15.01 -11.39
CA ALA A 249 -3.25 14.48 -10.41
C ALA A 249 -2.92 15.52 -9.33
N GLU A 250 -2.62 16.76 -9.72
CA GLU A 250 -2.36 17.88 -8.80
C GLU A 250 -3.59 18.19 -7.91
N ALA A 251 -4.80 18.20 -8.48
CA ALA A 251 -6.05 18.42 -7.74
C ALA A 251 -6.34 17.28 -6.75
N LEU A 252 -6.10 16.02 -7.16
CA LEU A 252 -6.25 14.85 -6.31
C LEU A 252 -5.30 14.93 -5.10
N GLN A 253 -4.03 15.26 -5.34
CA GLN A 253 -3.02 15.42 -4.28
C GLN A 253 -3.30 16.58 -3.34
N ALA A 254 -4.01 17.61 -3.81
CA ALA A 254 -4.44 18.73 -2.99
C ALA A 254 -5.76 18.47 -2.23
N GLY A 255 -6.43 17.32 -2.42
CA GLY A 255 -7.74 17.08 -1.83
C GLY A 255 -8.88 17.88 -2.48
N ASN A 256 -8.66 18.44 -3.67
CA ASN A 256 -9.59 19.39 -4.29
C ASN A 256 -10.60 18.68 -5.20
N GLY A 257 -11.64 18.11 -4.58
CA GLY A 257 -12.73 17.42 -5.29
C GLY A 257 -13.49 18.32 -6.27
N GLU A 258 -13.67 19.60 -5.94
CA GLU A 258 -14.31 20.59 -6.84
C GLU A 258 -13.53 20.77 -8.14
N ARG A 259 -12.21 20.99 -8.05
CA ARG A 259 -11.35 21.12 -9.22
C ARG A 259 -11.32 19.82 -10.03
N LEU A 260 -11.29 18.67 -9.37
CA LEU A 260 -11.32 17.37 -10.03
C LEU A 260 -12.64 17.18 -10.81
N GLY A 261 -13.77 17.52 -10.21
CA GLY A 261 -15.08 17.50 -10.88
C GLY A 261 -15.16 18.46 -12.07
N ALA A 262 -14.65 19.68 -11.93
CA ALA A 262 -14.57 20.64 -13.04
C ALA A 262 -13.71 20.11 -14.20
N LEU A 263 -12.59 19.45 -13.90
CA LEU A 263 -11.75 18.79 -14.89
C LEU A 263 -12.46 17.61 -15.58
N MET A 264 -13.33 16.88 -14.89
CA MET A 264 -14.13 15.82 -15.52
C MET A 264 -15.06 16.38 -16.59
N VAL A 265 -15.76 17.47 -16.27
CA VAL A 265 -16.66 18.16 -17.21
C VAL A 265 -15.87 18.72 -18.40
N GLU A 266 -14.70 19.31 -18.13
CA GLU A 266 -13.79 19.81 -19.17
C GLU A 266 -13.31 18.67 -20.08
N ALA A 267 -12.88 17.54 -19.51
CA ALA A 267 -12.44 16.37 -20.25
C ALA A 267 -13.55 15.80 -21.15
N GLN A 268 -14.78 15.69 -20.63
CA GLN A 268 -15.93 15.25 -21.42
C GLN A 268 -16.19 16.19 -22.60
N GLY A 269 -16.22 17.50 -22.36
CA GLY A 269 -16.44 18.48 -23.43
C GLY A 269 -15.37 18.45 -24.53
N PHE A 270 -14.11 18.16 -24.18
CA PHE A 270 -13.08 17.94 -25.20
C PHE A 270 -13.27 16.64 -25.97
N PHE A 271 -13.65 15.56 -25.27
CA PHE A 271 -13.94 14.28 -25.92
C PHE A 271 -15.07 14.41 -26.94
N ASP A 272 -16.18 15.05 -26.55
CA ASP A 272 -17.34 15.29 -27.42
C ASP A 272 -16.96 16.13 -28.64
N ARG A 273 -16.05 17.11 -28.46
CA ARG A 273 -15.61 17.99 -29.54
C ARG A 273 -14.70 17.29 -30.55
N TYR A 274 -13.74 16.51 -30.07
CA TYR A 274 -12.63 16.03 -30.89
C TYR A 274 -12.70 14.54 -31.25
N ALA A 275 -13.25 13.69 -30.38
CA ALA A 275 -13.35 12.26 -30.61
C ALA A 275 -14.73 11.83 -31.13
N ALA A 276 -15.83 12.42 -30.63
CA ALA A 276 -17.17 11.99 -31.05
C ALA A 276 -17.41 12.04 -32.57
N PRO A 277 -16.91 13.04 -33.32
CA PRO A 277 -17.07 13.06 -34.77
C PRO A 277 -16.39 11.90 -35.51
N ALA A 278 -15.43 11.20 -34.90
CA ALA A 278 -14.75 10.06 -35.50
C ALA A 278 -15.61 8.78 -35.52
N CYS A 279 -16.64 8.72 -34.66
CA CYS A 279 -17.54 7.59 -34.56
C CYS A 279 -18.92 8.06 -34.06
N LEU A 280 -19.61 8.86 -34.87
CA LEU A 280 -20.88 9.52 -34.50
C LEU A 280 -21.94 8.52 -33.98
N GLU A 281 -22.02 7.34 -34.59
CA GLU A 281 -23.02 6.32 -34.24
C GLU A 281 -22.91 5.87 -32.78
N GLU A 282 -21.67 5.79 -32.26
CA GLU A 282 -21.39 5.26 -30.92
C GLU A 282 -21.09 6.36 -29.89
N LEU A 283 -20.49 7.47 -30.33
CA LEU A 283 -19.97 8.52 -29.45
C LEU A 283 -20.88 9.76 -29.34
N THR A 284 -22.01 9.81 -30.05
CA THR A 284 -23.04 10.82 -29.77
C THR A 284 -23.64 10.64 -28.38
N ALA A 285 -23.64 9.41 -27.86
CA ALA A 285 -23.89 9.06 -26.45
C ALA A 285 -25.07 9.80 -25.77
N PRO A 286 -26.29 9.76 -26.34
CA PRO A 286 -27.43 10.52 -25.81
C PRO A 286 -27.80 10.12 -24.37
N VAL A 287 -27.62 8.85 -23.99
CA VAL A 287 -27.91 8.40 -22.62
C VAL A 287 -26.88 8.97 -21.66
N LEU A 288 -25.58 8.91 -22.01
CA LEU A 288 -24.51 9.51 -21.22
C LEU A 288 -24.77 10.99 -20.96
N HIS A 289 -25.07 11.78 -21.99
CA HIS A 289 -25.32 13.21 -21.84
C HIS A 289 -26.60 13.52 -21.06
N HIS A 290 -27.64 12.68 -21.19
CA HIS A 290 -28.83 12.79 -20.35
C HIS A 290 -28.49 12.63 -18.86
N VAL A 291 -27.70 11.60 -18.51
CA VAL A 291 -27.29 11.32 -17.13
C VAL A 291 -26.35 12.40 -16.59
N LEU A 292 -25.33 12.80 -17.35
CA LEU A 292 -24.40 13.87 -16.96
C LEU A 292 -25.10 15.23 -16.77
N GLY A 293 -26.16 15.48 -17.56
CA GLY A 293 -26.96 16.69 -17.50
C GLY A 293 -28.14 16.64 -16.52
N TYR A 294 -28.34 15.53 -15.79
CA TYR A 294 -29.51 15.34 -14.95
C TYR A 294 -29.51 16.30 -13.75
N GLU A 295 -30.42 17.28 -13.79
CA GLU A 295 -30.44 18.43 -12.86
C GLU A 295 -30.46 18.03 -11.37
N PRO A 296 -31.23 17.02 -10.94
CA PRO A 296 -31.27 16.59 -9.54
C PRO A 296 -29.92 16.14 -8.97
N LEU A 297 -28.94 15.75 -9.79
CA LEU A 297 -27.60 15.36 -9.29
C LEU A 297 -26.74 16.57 -8.91
N ARG A 298 -26.97 17.75 -9.51
CA ARG A 298 -26.09 18.92 -9.40
C ARG A 298 -25.77 19.37 -7.96
N PRO A 299 -26.70 19.34 -6.99
CA PRO A 299 -26.40 19.72 -5.62
C PRO A 299 -25.42 18.77 -4.92
N HIS A 300 -25.31 17.52 -5.39
CA HIS A 300 -24.61 16.42 -4.72
C HIS A 300 -23.26 16.06 -5.37
N ILE A 301 -22.97 16.60 -6.56
CA ILE A 301 -21.74 16.31 -7.32
C ILE A 301 -20.87 17.55 -7.50
N TRP A 302 -19.58 17.31 -7.71
CA TRP A 302 -18.63 18.30 -8.22
C TRP A 302 -18.54 18.27 -9.76
N GLY A 303 -18.78 17.11 -10.38
CA GLY A 303 -18.75 16.92 -11.83
C GLY A 303 -18.78 15.45 -12.23
N GLY A 304 -18.77 15.17 -13.54
CA GLY A 304 -18.79 13.81 -14.07
C GLY A 304 -18.40 13.73 -15.54
N LYS A 305 -18.13 12.51 -16.01
CA LYS A 305 -17.75 12.16 -17.39
C LYS A 305 -18.05 10.70 -17.70
N GLY A 306 -18.00 10.30 -18.97
CA GLY A 306 -18.01 8.90 -19.37
C GLY A 306 -16.67 8.20 -19.07
N VAL A 307 -16.70 6.86 -19.10
CA VAL A 307 -15.60 5.98 -18.69
C VAL A 307 -15.24 4.99 -19.81
N GLY A 308 -13.96 4.59 -19.86
CA GLY A 308 -13.47 3.53 -20.75
C GLY A 308 -13.50 3.99 -22.21
N SER A 309 -14.13 3.23 -23.10
CA SER A 309 -14.28 3.64 -24.51
C SER A 309 -15.31 4.75 -24.76
N GLN A 310 -15.82 5.43 -23.72
CA GLN A 310 -16.88 6.45 -23.80
C GLN A 310 -18.19 5.88 -24.38
N GLY A 311 -19.04 6.70 -25.00
CA GLY A 311 -20.36 6.25 -25.48
C GLY A 311 -21.34 5.93 -24.35
N ASP A 312 -22.46 5.29 -24.68
CA ASP A 312 -23.54 4.94 -23.75
C ASP A 312 -23.23 3.69 -22.90
N GLY A 313 -21.99 3.55 -22.42
CA GLY A 313 -21.57 2.44 -21.57
C GLY A 313 -21.65 2.74 -20.07
N THR A 314 -20.81 3.68 -19.62
CA THR A 314 -20.63 3.93 -18.18
C THR A 314 -20.29 5.40 -17.95
N ALA A 315 -20.89 5.99 -16.91
CA ALA A 315 -20.55 7.31 -16.41
C ALA A 315 -19.87 7.23 -15.05
N GLN A 316 -19.09 8.25 -14.71
CA GLN A 316 -18.55 8.46 -13.37
C GLN A 316 -18.85 9.87 -12.89
N PHE A 317 -19.10 10.00 -11.60
CA PHE A 317 -19.29 11.25 -10.89
C PHE A 317 -18.38 11.31 -9.67
N ILE A 318 -17.95 12.51 -9.31
CA ILE A 318 -17.38 12.79 -7.99
C ILE A 318 -18.44 13.50 -7.13
N ALA A 319 -18.82 12.86 -6.02
CA ALA A 319 -19.74 13.39 -5.04
C ALA A 319 -19.03 14.30 -4.03
N ARG A 320 -19.79 15.17 -3.35
CA ARG A 320 -19.23 16.16 -2.42
C ARG A 320 -18.88 15.60 -1.04
N SER A 321 -19.54 14.52 -0.65
CA SER A 321 -19.37 13.84 0.64
C SER A 321 -19.89 12.40 0.54
N GLU A 322 -19.68 11.58 1.58
CA GLU A 322 -20.28 10.25 1.68
C GLU A 322 -21.82 10.29 1.64
N ALA A 323 -22.42 11.27 2.33
CA ALA A 323 -23.87 11.47 2.32
C ALA A 323 -24.39 11.85 0.93
N ASP A 324 -23.65 12.70 0.21
CA ASP A 324 -23.98 13.07 -1.17
C ASP A 324 -23.77 11.91 -2.15
N GLN A 325 -22.78 11.05 -1.92
CA GLN A 325 -22.60 9.81 -2.69
C GLN A 325 -23.85 8.95 -2.59
N GLN A 326 -24.39 8.75 -1.38
CA GLN A 326 -25.62 8.01 -1.18
C GLN A 326 -26.84 8.70 -1.85
N ALA A 327 -26.94 10.03 -1.74
CA ALA A 327 -28.01 10.77 -2.42
C ALA A 327 -27.97 10.61 -3.95
N VAL A 328 -26.78 10.63 -4.56
CA VAL A 328 -26.59 10.37 -6.00
C VAL A 328 -27.06 8.96 -6.36
N LEU A 329 -26.67 7.94 -5.58
CA LEU A 329 -27.14 6.56 -5.78
C LEU A 329 -28.67 6.47 -5.77
N ASP A 330 -29.30 7.08 -4.78
CA ASP A 330 -30.75 7.03 -4.59
C ASP A 330 -31.48 7.74 -5.73
N ILE A 331 -30.99 8.90 -6.17
CA ILE A 331 -31.55 9.66 -7.29
C ILE A 331 -31.46 8.84 -8.58
N ILE A 332 -30.29 8.28 -8.90
CA ILE A 332 -30.10 7.52 -10.14
C ILE A 332 -30.98 6.27 -10.15
N LYS A 333 -31.04 5.52 -9.04
CA LYS A 333 -31.90 4.32 -8.94
C LYS A 333 -33.38 4.68 -9.00
N ARG A 334 -33.81 5.74 -8.33
CA ARG A 334 -35.21 6.15 -8.27
C ARG A 334 -35.68 6.72 -9.60
N ASP A 335 -34.93 7.65 -10.18
CA ASP A 335 -35.39 8.48 -11.28
C ASP A 335 -34.97 7.94 -12.64
N LEU A 336 -33.74 7.42 -12.75
CA LEU A 336 -33.17 6.94 -14.01
C LEU A 336 -33.22 5.42 -14.17
N LYS A 337 -33.57 4.68 -13.10
CA LYS A 337 -33.67 3.20 -13.07
C LYS A 337 -32.37 2.49 -13.46
N MET A 338 -31.24 3.13 -13.20
CA MET A 338 -29.90 2.61 -13.50
C MET A 338 -29.21 2.06 -12.26
N GLU A 339 -28.29 1.12 -12.47
CA GLU A 339 -27.47 0.54 -11.41
C GLU A 339 -26.19 1.36 -11.19
N CYS A 340 -25.75 1.42 -9.94
CA CYS A 340 -24.59 2.19 -9.52
C CYS A 340 -23.64 1.35 -8.67
N LEU A 341 -22.35 1.67 -8.77
CA LEU A 341 -21.33 1.25 -7.83
C LEU A 341 -20.75 2.46 -7.10
N THR A 342 -20.43 2.26 -5.83
CA THR A 342 -19.61 3.21 -5.07
C THR A 342 -18.14 2.89 -5.28
N LEU A 343 -17.34 3.94 -5.29
CA LEU A 343 -15.90 3.89 -5.17
C LEU A 343 -15.49 4.99 -4.19
N THR A 344 -14.72 4.63 -3.17
CA THR A 344 -14.15 5.65 -2.26
C THR A 344 -12.64 5.60 -2.35
N LEU A 345 -12.04 6.70 -2.81
CA LEU A 345 -10.60 6.92 -2.66
C LEU A 345 -10.36 7.32 -1.22
N ARG A 346 -10.04 6.33 -0.38
CA ARG A 346 -9.78 6.57 1.03
C ARG A 346 -8.42 7.23 1.24
N THR A 347 -8.39 8.17 2.16
CA THR A 347 -7.15 8.57 2.82
C THR A 347 -6.49 7.35 3.41
N GLY A 348 -5.20 7.16 3.11
CA GLY A 348 -4.42 6.22 3.90
C GLY A 348 -4.49 6.64 5.36
N GLN A 349 -4.82 5.69 6.25
CA GLN A 349 -4.95 5.96 7.68
C GLN A 349 -3.66 6.59 8.21
N LYS A 350 -3.78 7.67 8.99
CA LYS A 350 -2.62 8.32 9.63
C LYS A 350 -2.12 7.44 10.78
N VAL A 351 -0.82 7.49 11.04
CA VAL A 351 -0.23 6.84 12.21
C VAL A 351 -0.51 7.69 13.44
N ARG A 352 -1.50 7.28 14.24
CA ARG A 352 -1.96 8.04 15.41
C ARG A 352 -1.54 7.42 16.74
N LYS A 353 -1.18 6.14 16.72
CA LYS A 353 -0.81 5.37 17.92
C LYS A 353 0.59 4.81 17.77
N ALA A 354 1.33 4.81 18.88
CA ALA A 354 2.59 4.10 19.01
C ALA A 354 2.47 2.96 20.02
N ILE A 355 3.24 1.89 19.82
CA ILE A 355 3.42 0.81 20.78
C ILE A 355 4.86 0.81 21.26
N ILE A 356 5.03 0.75 22.57
CA ILE A 356 6.35 0.63 23.23
C ILE A 356 6.34 -0.63 24.11
N PRO A 357 6.99 -1.74 23.70
CA PRO A 357 7.12 -2.94 24.51
C PRO A 357 8.09 -2.70 25.68
N ALA A 358 7.58 -2.76 26.91
CA ALA A 358 8.34 -2.67 28.17
C ALA A 358 8.09 -3.90 29.08
N ALA A 359 7.50 -4.96 28.53
CA ALA A 359 7.03 -6.12 29.28
C ALA A 359 8.12 -7.17 29.57
N GLY A 360 9.35 -6.98 29.10
CA GLY A 360 10.45 -7.92 29.31
C GLY A 360 11.01 -7.89 30.74
N PHE A 361 11.57 -9.02 31.21
CA PHE A 361 12.22 -9.06 32.52
C PHE A 361 13.58 -8.33 32.55
N GLY A 362 14.26 -8.22 31.40
CA GLY A 362 15.58 -7.59 31.33
C GLY A 362 16.68 -8.42 32.02
N THR A 363 16.70 -9.72 31.76
CA THR A 363 17.66 -10.69 32.35
C THR A 363 19.12 -10.28 32.18
N ARG A 364 19.45 -9.62 31.06
CA ARG A 364 20.81 -9.17 30.73
C ARG A 364 21.35 -8.06 31.63
N LEU A 365 20.48 -7.39 32.38
CA LEU A 365 20.81 -6.31 33.33
C LEU A 365 20.49 -6.70 34.77
N PHE A 366 20.21 -7.98 35.03
CA PHE A 366 20.02 -8.49 36.39
C PHE A 366 21.35 -8.35 37.18
N PRO A 367 21.34 -7.94 38.47
CA PRO A 367 20.17 -7.77 39.35
C PRO A 367 19.51 -6.38 39.34
N ALA A 368 20.01 -5.41 38.57
CA ALA A 368 19.44 -4.05 38.58
C ALA A 368 17.96 -4.04 38.14
N THR A 369 17.62 -4.87 37.15
CA THR A 369 16.24 -5.03 36.65
C THR A 369 15.26 -5.67 37.63
N LYS A 370 15.75 -6.29 38.70
CA LYS A 370 14.91 -6.72 39.83
C LYS A 370 14.44 -5.54 40.68
N ALA A 371 15.22 -4.45 40.74
CA ALA A 371 14.92 -3.28 41.55
C ALA A 371 14.06 -2.26 40.80
N THR A 372 14.36 -2.02 39.52
CA THR A 372 13.55 -1.15 38.66
C THR A 372 13.68 -1.58 37.21
N LYS A 373 12.65 -1.33 36.40
CA LYS A 373 12.68 -1.66 34.97
C LYS A 373 13.75 -0.86 34.24
N LYS A 374 14.35 -1.48 33.22
CA LYS A 374 15.40 -0.84 32.43
C LYS A 374 14.89 0.40 31.68
N GLU A 375 13.61 0.39 31.29
CA GLU A 375 12.91 1.51 30.68
C GLU A 375 12.80 2.72 31.63
N LEU A 376 12.95 2.51 32.95
CA LEU A 376 12.99 3.55 33.97
C LEU A 376 14.43 3.95 34.37
N PHE A 377 15.46 3.40 33.72
CA PHE A 377 16.84 3.80 33.98
C PHE A 377 17.10 5.24 33.49
N PRO A 378 17.91 6.02 34.23
CA PRO A 378 18.18 7.42 33.88
C PRO A 378 19.18 7.53 32.73
N ILE A 379 18.90 8.43 31.79
CA ILE A 379 19.75 8.79 30.66
C ILE A 379 19.88 10.31 30.63
N ILE A 380 21.11 10.81 30.47
CA ILE A 380 21.37 12.26 30.38
C ILE A 380 21.04 12.70 28.96
N ASP A 381 20.10 13.61 28.82
CA ASP A 381 19.72 14.19 27.53
C ASP A 381 20.55 15.45 27.21
N ARG A 382 20.40 16.02 26.01
CA ARG A 382 21.11 17.22 25.53
C ARG A 382 20.89 18.46 26.40
N ASP A 383 19.77 18.51 27.12
CA ASP A 383 19.46 19.56 28.10
C ASP A 383 20.18 19.38 29.45
N GLY A 384 20.96 18.30 29.60
CA GLY A 384 21.68 17.94 30.82
C GLY A 384 20.78 17.31 31.89
N ILE A 385 19.50 17.08 31.60
CA ILE A 385 18.56 16.45 32.53
C ILE A 385 18.68 14.94 32.40
N ALA A 386 18.81 14.26 33.55
CA ALA A 386 18.70 12.81 33.62
C ALA A 386 17.22 12.40 33.58
N LYS A 387 16.78 11.86 32.45
CA LYS A 387 15.40 11.44 32.18
C LYS A 387 15.30 9.91 32.17
N PRO A 388 14.22 9.30 32.67
CA PRO A 388 13.97 7.88 32.43
C PRO A 388 13.90 7.60 30.92
N ALA A 389 14.52 6.50 30.47
CA ALA A 389 14.57 6.14 29.05
C ALA A 389 13.17 6.12 28.38
N ILE A 390 12.14 5.65 29.08
CA ILE A 390 10.76 5.63 28.58
C ILE A 390 10.21 7.03 28.27
N LEU A 391 10.61 8.06 29.03
CA LEU A 391 10.18 9.44 28.76
C LEU A 391 10.76 9.93 27.43
N LEU A 392 12.04 9.67 27.17
CA LEU A 392 12.70 10.02 25.91
C LEU A 392 12.04 9.34 24.70
N ILE A 393 11.66 8.07 24.85
CA ILE A 393 10.94 7.33 23.79
C ILE A 393 9.56 7.96 23.54
N VAL A 394 8.82 8.33 24.60
CA VAL A 394 7.51 8.97 24.46
C VAL A 394 7.64 10.39 23.87
N GLU A 395 8.64 11.17 24.26
CA GLU A 395 8.93 12.49 23.68
C GLU A 395 9.18 12.36 22.16
N GLU A 396 9.97 11.37 21.72
CA GLU A 396 10.22 11.06 20.30
C GLU A 396 8.94 10.63 19.55
N VAL A 397 8.05 9.86 20.19
CA VAL A 397 6.72 9.51 19.62
C VAL A 397 5.88 10.76 19.39
N LEU A 398 5.79 11.65 20.38
CA LEU A 398 4.96 12.85 20.31
C LEU A 398 5.52 13.87 19.31
N ASP A 399 6.85 14.02 19.21
CA ASP A 399 7.51 14.85 18.21
C ASP A 399 7.22 14.39 16.77
N ALA A 400 7.09 13.07 16.56
CA ALA A 400 6.68 12.52 15.27
C ALA A 400 5.25 12.88 14.85
N GLY A 401 4.46 13.47 15.75
CA GLY A 401 3.07 13.85 15.52
C GLY A 401 2.09 12.69 15.74
N VAL A 402 2.47 11.71 16.57
CA VAL A 402 1.61 10.61 17.01
C VAL A 402 0.81 11.05 18.24
N ASP A 403 -0.47 10.72 18.28
CA ASP A 403 -1.40 11.23 19.30
C ASP A 403 -1.27 10.51 20.65
N GLU A 404 -0.99 9.19 20.62
CA GLU A 404 -1.03 8.32 21.79
C GLU A 404 0.14 7.32 21.79
N ALA A 405 0.77 7.12 22.95
CA ALA A 405 1.77 6.09 23.19
C ALA A 405 1.20 4.98 24.10
N ILE A 406 1.14 3.76 23.60
CA ILE A 406 0.66 2.56 24.30
C ILE A 406 1.87 1.79 24.81
N ILE A 407 2.08 1.77 26.12
CA ILE A 407 3.19 1.05 26.76
C ILE A 407 2.70 -0.34 27.17
N VAL A 408 3.36 -1.39 26.65
CA VAL A 408 3.07 -2.78 27.02
C VAL A 408 3.90 -3.16 28.23
N VAL A 409 3.27 -3.48 29.36
CA VAL A 409 3.95 -3.79 30.63
C VAL A 409 3.50 -5.14 31.19
N GLN A 410 4.24 -5.70 32.16
CA GLN A 410 3.68 -6.78 32.98
C GLN A 410 2.75 -6.20 34.04
N GLU A 411 1.81 -7.00 34.51
CA GLU A 411 0.81 -6.58 35.50
C GLU A 411 1.46 -6.03 36.80
N HIS A 412 2.53 -6.66 37.27
CA HIS A 412 3.24 -6.23 38.50
C HIS A 412 4.07 -4.96 38.33
N ASP A 413 4.38 -4.55 37.10
CA ASP A 413 5.19 -3.36 36.81
C ASP A 413 4.32 -2.12 36.52
N LEU A 414 3.02 -2.33 36.28
CA LEU A 414 2.08 -1.30 35.85
C LEU A 414 2.06 -0.08 36.78
N GLU A 415 2.07 -0.31 38.10
CA GLU A 415 2.03 0.75 39.11
C GLU A 415 3.22 1.70 39.00
N ALA A 416 4.42 1.20 38.66
CA ALA A 416 5.62 2.02 38.55
C ALA A 416 5.51 3.00 37.36
N PHE A 417 5.05 2.53 36.21
CA PHE A 417 4.86 3.38 35.03
C PHE A 417 3.68 4.35 35.20
N GLN A 418 2.57 3.90 35.78
CA GLN A 418 1.42 4.78 36.08
C GLN A 418 1.82 5.88 37.08
N SER A 419 2.59 5.54 38.11
CA SER A 419 3.09 6.53 39.07
C SER A 419 3.97 7.58 38.40
N PHE A 420 4.80 7.20 37.44
CA PHE A 420 5.66 8.15 36.75
C PHE A 420 4.88 9.12 35.84
N PHE A 421 3.95 8.62 35.02
CA PHE A 421 3.25 9.45 34.03
C PHE A 421 1.99 10.14 34.58
N ASN A 422 1.30 9.53 35.55
CA ASN A 422 -0.06 9.95 35.93
C ASN A 422 -0.15 10.50 37.36
N VAL A 423 0.87 10.34 38.21
CA VAL A 423 0.83 10.81 39.60
C VAL A 423 1.63 12.10 39.75
N GLN A 424 0.97 13.14 40.27
CA GLN A 424 1.62 14.41 40.54
C GLN A 424 2.61 14.30 41.71
N VAL A 425 3.76 14.96 41.57
CA VAL A 425 4.71 15.16 42.68
C VAL A 425 3.99 15.80 43.87
N THR A 426 4.25 15.31 45.09
CA THR A 426 3.63 15.87 46.30
C THR A 426 3.91 17.37 46.41
N ILE A 427 2.95 18.15 46.91
CA ILE A 427 3.07 19.62 46.97
C ILE A 427 4.33 20.08 47.70
N GLU A 428 4.73 19.35 48.75
CA GLU A 428 5.94 19.60 49.54
C GLU A 428 7.22 19.43 48.72
N ASN A 429 7.29 18.41 47.85
CA ASN A 429 8.43 18.17 46.98
C ASN A 429 8.40 19.10 45.76
N TYR A 430 7.22 19.34 45.20
CA TYR A 430 7.03 20.26 44.07
C TYR A 430 7.52 21.67 44.41
N ASN A 431 7.19 22.19 45.60
CA ASN A 431 7.63 23.52 46.04
C ASN A 431 9.15 23.62 46.30
N LYS A 432 9.86 22.49 46.43
CA LYS A 432 11.33 22.44 46.55
C LYS A 432 12.02 22.42 45.19
N LEU A 433 11.28 22.17 44.10
CA LEU A 433 11.85 22.15 42.76
C LEU A 433 12.11 23.59 42.27
N PRO A 434 13.24 23.83 41.59
CA PRO A 434 13.43 24.99 40.75
C PRO A 434 12.28 25.16 39.75
N ARG A 435 12.02 26.41 39.33
CA ARG A 435 10.89 26.71 38.43
C ARG A 435 10.87 25.89 37.14
N HIS A 436 12.02 25.68 36.49
CA HIS A 436 12.08 24.87 35.26
C HIS A 436 11.69 23.41 35.50
N PHE A 437 11.98 22.84 36.68
CA PHE A 437 11.53 21.48 37.04
C PHE A 437 10.08 21.42 37.51
N GLN A 438 9.52 22.52 38.02
CA GLN A 438 8.09 22.63 38.25
C GLN A 438 7.31 22.61 36.93
N GLU A 439 7.78 23.38 35.94
CA GLU A 439 7.24 23.38 34.58
C GLU A 439 7.40 21.99 33.92
N TYR A 440 8.56 21.36 34.07
CA TYR A 440 8.79 20.00 33.55
C TYR A 440 7.91 18.94 34.23
N ALA A 441 7.67 19.04 35.54
CA ALA A 441 6.75 18.14 36.25
C ALA A 441 5.30 18.28 35.74
N GLN A 442 4.86 19.48 35.38
CA GLN A 442 3.57 19.67 34.72
C GLN A 442 3.57 19.06 33.31
N HIS A 443 4.65 19.25 32.55
CA HIS A 443 4.81 18.68 31.22
C HIS A 443 4.73 17.15 31.20
N ILE A 444 5.34 16.46 32.18
CA ILE A 444 5.23 14.99 32.32
C ILE A 444 3.77 14.55 32.47
N LEU A 445 2.95 15.29 33.24
CA LEU A 445 1.52 14.97 33.40
C LEU A 445 0.72 15.25 32.11
N GLU A 446 1.11 16.26 31.33
CA GLU A 446 0.52 16.51 30.01
C GLU A 446 0.85 15.39 29.03
N ILE A 447 2.09 14.91 29.02
CA ILE A 447 2.51 13.72 28.30
C ILE A 447 1.70 12.50 28.77
N GLY A 448 1.54 12.33 30.09
CA GLY A 448 0.80 11.21 30.68
C GLY A 448 -0.64 11.09 30.21
N ARG A 449 -1.30 12.20 29.84
CA ARG A 449 -2.66 12.17 29.22
C ARG A 449 -2.70 11.51 27.84
N ARG A 450 -1.54 11.36 27.20
CA ARG A 450 -1.35 10.70 25.90
C ARG A 450 -0.67 9.34 26.03
N VAL A 451 -0.45 8.86 27.26
CA VAL A 451 0.13 7.55 27.54
C VAL A 451 -0.94 6.62 28.06
N SER A 452 -1.08 5.46 27.44
CA SER A 452 -1.94 4.37 27.91
C SER A 452 -1.14 3.09 28.10
N PHE A 453 -1.73 2.14 28.82
CA PHE A 453 -1.04 0.92 29.23
C PHE A 453 -1.85 -0.31 28.83
N VAL A 454 -1.14 -1.30 28.28
CA VAL A 454 -1.67 -2.64 28.01
C VAL A 454 -0.84 -3.66 28.79
N THR A 455 -1.50 -4.60 29.45
CA THR A 455 -0.81 -5.62 30.23
C THR A 455 -0.59 -6.89 29.42
N GLN A 456 0.66 -7.34 29.35
CA GLN A 456 1.02 -8.69 28.89
C GLN A 456 1.05 -9.61 30.12
N LYS A 457 0.01 -10.43 30.29
CA LYS A 457 -0.11 -11.31 31.48
C LYS A 457 0.90 -12.46 31.51
N VAL A 458 1.30 -12.95 30.33
CA VAL A 458 2.25 -14.06 30.18
C VAL A 458 3.30 -13.70 29.13
N GLN A 459 4.59 -13.89 29.47
CA GLN A 459 5.73 -13.55 28.62
C GLN A 459 5.99 -14.62 27.56
N GLU A 460 5.12 -14.70 26.55
CA GLU A 460 5.19 -15.67 25.46
C GLU A 460 6.00 -15.19 24.24
N GLY A 461 6.76 -14.10 24.39
CA GLY A 461 7.60 -13.53 23.34
C GLY A 461 7.18 -12.13 22.87
N PHE A 462 7.97 -11.57 21.96
CA PHE A 462 7.80 -10.21 21.44
C PHE A 462 6.53 -10.05 20.60
N GLY A 463 6.24 -11.01 19.71
CA GLY A 463 5.02 -11.02 18.92
C GLY A 463 3.76 -11.08 19.80
N HIS A 464 3.79 -11.84 20.89
CA HIS A 464 2.69 -11.87 21.86
C HIS A 464 2.48 -10.51 22.54
N ALA A 465 3.55 -9.80 22.90
CA ALA A 465 3.45 -8.46 23.50
C ALA A 465 2.76 -7.47 22.56
N ILE A 466 3.08 -7.52 21.27
CA ILE A 466 2.40 -6.72 20.25
C ILE A 466 0.94 -7.14 20.11
N TYR A 467 0.65 -8.44 20.03
CA TYR A 467 -0.72 -8.96 19.91
C TYR A 467 -1.65 -8.52 21.06
N CYS A 468 -1.15 -8.37 22.28
CA CYS A 468 -1.92 -7.87 23.42
C CYS A 468 -2.52 -6.47 23.18
N THR A 469 -1.95 -5.68 22.27
CA THR A 469 -2.39 -4.30 21.98
C THR A 469 -3.51 -4.20 20.94
N ARG A 470 -3.91 -5.30 20.29
CA ARG A 470 -4.82 -5.30 19.13
C ARG A 470 -6.10 -4.49 19.35
N GLU A 471 -6.70 -4.59 20.55
CA GLU A 471 -7.94 -3.90 20.90
C GLU A 471 -7.71 -2.40 21.14
N ALA A 472 -6.59 -2.04 21.76
CA ALA A 472 -6.23 -0.65 22.02
C ALA A 472 -5.85 0.08 20.73
N VAL A 473 -5.16 -0.60 19.80
CA VAL A 473 -4.79 -0.04 18.49
C VAL A 473 -6.01 0.02 17.57
N GLY A 474 -6.77 -1.06 17.46
CA GLY A 474 -7.87 -1.20 16.52
C GLY A 474 -7.36 -1.46 15.10
N ASN A 475 -8.17 -1.12 14.09
CA ASN A 475 -7.82 -1.29 12.69
C ASN A 475 -7.10 -0.05 12.13
N GLU A 476 -6.01 0.38 12.77
CA GLU A 476 -5.19 1.53 12.36
C GLU A 476 -3.71 1.14 12.28
N PRO A 477 -2.90 1.74 11.39
CA PRO A 477 -1.45 1.56 11.40
C PRO A 477 -0.84 2.21 12.64
N PHE A 478 0.24 1.63 13.15
CA PHE A 478 0.87 2.08 14.38
C PHE A 478 2.40 2.15 14.26
N LEU A 479 2.99 3.07 15.00
CA LEU A 479 4.43 3.20 15.18
C LEU A 479 4.89 2.24 16.28
N LEU A 480 5.73 1.26 15.97
CA LEU A 480 6.38 0.41 16.96
C LEU A 480 7.78 0.92 17.24
N MET A 481 8.09 1.20 18.51
CA MET A 481 9.41 1.62 18.96
C MET A 481 9.90 0.71 20.08
N LEU A 482 11.07 0.09 19.92
CA LEU A 482 11.60 -0.80 20.96
C LEU A 482 11.87 -0.02 22.26
N GLY A 483 11.39 -0.55 23.40
CA GLY A 483 11.50 0.10 24.71
C GLY A 483 12.93 0.17 25.28
N ASP A 484 13.87 -0.57 24.69
CA ASP A 484 15.28 -0.63 25.08
C ASP A 484 16.21 0.12 24.11
N HIS A 485 15.64 0.88 23.17
CA HIS A 485 16.40 1.65 22.21
C HIS A 485 16.00 3.12 22.25
N LEU A 486 17.01 3.99 22.24
CA LEU A 486 16.86 5.44 22.11
C LEU A 486 17.36 5.90 20.76
N TYR A 487 16.82 7.02 20.29
CA TYR A 487 17.03 7.48 18.93
C TYR A 487 17.47 8.93 18.92
N ARG A 488 18.41 9.25 18.04
CA ARG A 488 18.83 10.63 17.82
C ARG A 488 18.98 10.90 16.34
N SER A 489 18.23 11.88 15.84
CA SER A 489 18.36 12.35 14.46
C SER A 489 19.60 13.22 14.28
N HIS A 490 20.21 13.15 13.09
CA HIS A 490 21.25 14.10 12.68
C HIS A 490 20.67 15.40 12.10
N GLY A 491 19.36 15.46 11.83
CA GLY A 491 18.65 16.61 11.30
C GLY A 491 17.58 17.17 12.23
N GLU A 492 16.74 18.06 11.69
CA GLU A 492 15.64 18.70 12.45
C GLU A 492 14.48 17.74 12.74
N LYS A 493 14.27 16.73 11.89
CA LYS A 493 13.18 15.76 12.03
C LYS A 493 13.63 14.59 12.89
N SER A 494 12.88 14.25 13.94
CA SER A 494 13.08 13.01 14.70
C SER A 494 13.12 11.77 13.80
N CYS A 495 13.77 10.71 14.27
CA CYS A 495 13.85 9.44 13.56
C CYS A 495 12.44 8.87 13.34
N ALA A 496 11.60 8.93 14.37
CA ALA A 496 10.20 8.52 14.26
C ALA A 496 9.42 9.35 13.21
N ARG A 497 9.67 10.67 13.11
CA ARG A 497 9.04 11.52 12.08
C ARG A 497 9.44 11.12 10.66
N GLN A 498 10.70 10.74 10.43
CA GLN A 498 11.16 10.27 9.12
C GLN A 498 10.36 9.04 8.65
N LEU A 499 10.10 8.07 9.54
CA LEU A 499 9.24 6.92 9.22
C LEU A 499 7.81 7.35 8.93
N VAL A 500 7.23 8.20 9.77
CA VAL A 500 5.82 8.66 9.61
C VAL A 500 5.64 9.34 8.25
N GLU A 501 6.59 10.15 7.82
CA GLU A 501 6.57 10.77 6.49
C GLU A 501 6.73 9.76 5.36
N ALA A 502 7.62 8.76 5.49
CA ALA A 502 7.77 7.68 4.52
C ALA A 502 6.49 6.84 4.41
N TYR A 503 5.89 6.46 5.54
CA TYR A 503 4.61 5.74 5.54
C TYR A 503 3.51 6.60 4.92
N ASN A 504 3.44 7.87 5.28
CA ASN A 504 2.44 8.77 4.70
C ASN A 504 2.58 8.85 3.19
N ARG A 505 3.79 8.78 2.62
CA ARG A 505 4.07 8.79 1.17
C ARG A 505 3.82 7.45 0.46
N HIS A 506 4.09 6.32 1.10
CA HIS A 506 4.05 5.01 0.43
C HIS A 506 2.87 4.12 0.84
N ARG A 507 2.27 4.36 2.01
CA ARG A 507 1.14 3.59 2.57
C ARG A 507 1.34 2.08 2.58
N ILE A 508 2.59 1.64 2.67
CA ILE A 508 3.02 0.27 2.98
C ILE A 508 3.76 0.31 4.30
N SER A 509 3.81 -0.82 5.01
CA SER A 509 4.56 -0.88 6.27
C SER A 509 6.01 -0.44 6.05
N VAL A 510 6.57 0.32 6.99
CA VAL A 510 7.91 0.92 6.89
C VAL A 510 8.76 0.47 8.06
N LEU A 511 10.03 0.15 7.83
CA LEU A 511 11.00 0.00 8.91
C LEU A 511 12.19 0.92 8.73
N GLY A 512 12.72 1.39 9.85
CA GLY A 512 14.03 2.01 9.87
C GLY A 512 15.11 0.95 9.70
N LEU A 513 16.11 1.25 8.89
CA LEU A 513 17.29 0.44 8.63
C LEU A 513 18.55 1.25 8.96
N ARG A 514 19.59 0.53 9.35
CA ARG A 514 20.96 1.06 9.45
C ARG A 514 21.94 0.08 8.84
N ARG A 515 23.07 0.60 8.39
CA ARG A 515 24.24 -0.22 8.05
C ARG A 515 24.87 -0.76 9.32
N THR A 516 25.19 -2.05 9.33
CA THR A 516 25.81 -2.74 10.46
C THR A 516 26.92 -3.64 9.93
N PRO A 517 28.12 -3.61 10.54
CA PRO A 517 29.21 -4.52 10.22
C PRO A 517 28.82 -5.99 10.42
N GLU A 518 29.39 -6.87 9.61
CA GLU A 518 29.10 -8.31 9.60
C GLU A 518 29.21 -8.97 10.97
N ASP A 519 30.20 -8.59 11.79
CA ASP A 519 30.43 -9.17 13.11
C ASP A 519 29.34 -8.85 14.16
N GLN A 520 28.46 -7.89 13.86
CA GLN A 520 27.40 -7.44 14.76
C GLN A 520 26.00 -7.95 14.39
N ILE A 521 25.80 -8.54 13.21
CA ILE A 521 24.46 -8.86 12.68
C ILE A 521 23.72 -9.92 13.50
N ALA A 522 24.44 -10.78 14.22
CA ALA A 522 23.86 -11.82 15.08
C ALA A 522 23.02 -11.24 16.24
N ASN A 523 23.12 -9.93 16.51
CA ASN A 523 22.38 -9.25 17.55
C ASN A 523 21.06 -8.64 17.06
N PHE A 524 20.85 -8.52 15.75
CA PHE A 524 19.77 -7.73 15.17
C PHE A 524 18.99 -8.48 14.08
N GLY A 525 17.72 -8.12 13.91
CA GLY A 525 16.98 -8.46 12.70
C GLY A 525 17.70 -7.85 11.49
N THR A 526 17.89 -8.65 10.45
CA THR A 526 18.57 -8.23 9.21
C THR A 526 17.59 -8.29 8.05
N ALA A 527 17.63 -7.31 7.17
CA ALA A 527 16.77 -7.22 6.00
C ALA A 527 17.62 -7.17 4.72
N THR A 528 17.07 -7.71 3.64
CA THR A 528 17.58 -7.49 2.28
C THR A 528 16.47 -7.03 1.35
N GLY A 529 16.84 -6.52 0.18
CA GLY A 529 15.91 -5.95 -0.77
C GLY A 529 16.55 -5.38 -2.01
N VAL A 530 15.71 -4.72 -2.80
CA VAL A 530 16.12 -3.99 -4.01
C VAL A 530 15.98 -2.50 -3.75
N TRP A 531 17.01 -1.72 -4.08
CA TRP A 531 16.96 -0.27 -3.93
C TRP A 531 15.83 0.34 -4.78
N ILE A 532 15.00 1.14 -4.12
CA ILE A 532 14.06 2.05 -4.80
C ILE A 532 14.81 3.35 -5.10
N GLU A 533 15.51 3.86 -4.08
CA GLU A 533 16.45 4.96 -4.19
C GLU A 533 17.75 4.54 -3.50
N GLN A 534 18.85 4.58 -4.26
CA GLN A 534 20.15 4.09 -3.81
C GLN A 534 20.54 4.72 -2.47
N ASP A 535 20.90 3.89 -1.49
CA ASP A 535 21.32 4.30 -0.15
C ASP A 535 20.29 5.09 0.68
N HIS A 536 19.04 5.18 0.22
CA HIS A 536 17.98 5.90 0.92
C HIS A 536 16.78 5.01 1.24
N SER A 537 16.24 4.30 0.24
CA SER A 537 15.04 3.49 0.41
C SER A 537 15.10 2.16 -0.33
N LEU A 538 14.61 1.11 0.33
CA LEU A 538 14.72 -0.28 -0.07
C LEU A 538 13.32 -0.91 -0.15
N ASN A 539 13.00 -1.55 -1.26
CA ASN A 539 11.89 -2.51 -1.28
C ASN A 539 12.37 -3.80 -0.62
N VAL A 540 11.92 -4.07 0.60
CA VAL A 540 12.39 -5.20 1.39
C VAL A 540 11.84 -6.49 0.81
N THR A 541 12.74 -7.44 0.53
CA THR A 541 12.40 -8.74 -0.03
C THR A 541 12.51 -9.86 0.99
N GLU A 542 13.21 -9.69 2.10
CA GLU A 542 13.32 -10.72 3.13
C GLU A 542 13.72 -10.13 4.49
N PHE A 543 13.19 -10.72 5.56
CA PHE A 543 13.64 -10.54 6.94
C PHE A 543 14.25 -11.82 7.50
N ALA A 544 15.30 -11.66 8.30
CA ALA A 544 15.84 -12.74 9.11
C ALA A 544 16.09 -12.28 10.55
N GLU A 545 15.56 -13.02 11.52
CA GLU A 545 15.80 -12.76 12.95
C GLU A 545 17.17 -13.29 13.36
N LYS A 546 18.11 -12.38 13.66
CA LYS A 546 19.45 -12.71 14.18
C LYS A 546 20.09 -13.84 13.37
N PRO A 547 20.35 -13.58 12.06
CA PRO A 547 20.85 -14.61 11.16
C PRO A 547 22.26 -15.05 11.56
N THR A 548 22.63 -16.26 11.17
CA THR A 548 24.04 -16.66 11.19
C THR A 548 24.80 -15.96 10.07
N LEU A 549 26.12 -15.82 10.21
CA LEU A 549 26.96 -15.23 9.16
C LEU A 549 26.80 -15.96 7.82
N ASP A 550 26.82 -17.29 7.86
CA ASP A 550 26.65 -18.10 6.64
C ASP A 550 25.29 -17.89 5.98
N TYR A 551 24.22 -17.75 6.77
CA TYR A 551 22.91 -17.44 6.20
C TYR A 551 22.90 -16.04 5.58
N ALA A 552 23.46 -15.05 6.27
CA ALA A 552 23.47 -13.67 5.80
C ALA A 552 24.28 -13.51 4.50
N ARG A 553 25.46 -14.13 4.42
CA ARG A 553 26.33 -14.08 3.23
C ARG A 553 25.66 -14.64 1.98
N ASN A 554 24.82 -15.66 2.14
CA ASN A 554 24.17 -16.35 1.02
C ASN A 554 22.82 -15.73 0.64
N ASN A 555 22.08 -15.14 1.59
CA ASN A 555 20.68 -14.76 1.37
C ASN A 555 20.39 -13.27 1.62
N LEU A 556 21.18 -12.58 2.42
CA LEU A 556 20.86 -11.22 2.91
C LEU A 556 21.74 -10.12 2.30
N ARG A 557 22.39 -10.41 1.18
CA ARG A 557 23.18 -9.43 0.45
C ARG A 557 22.29 -8.43 -0.26
N VAL A 558 22.65 -7.16 -0.16
CA VAL A 558 22.01 -6.05 -0.85
C VAL A 558 22.98 -5.55 -1.92
N PRO A 559 22.59 -5.53 -3.21
CA PRO A 559 23.45 -5.02 -4.27
C PRO A 559 23.94 -3.60 -3.99
N GLY A 560 25.24 -3.36 -4.17
CA GLY A 560 25.85 -2.04 -3.97
C GLY A 560 26.30 -1.74 -2.53
N LEU A 561 26.02 -2.61 -1.55
CA LEU A 561 26.65 -2.53 -0.24
C LEU A 561 28.00 -3.26 -0.21
N PRO A 562 28.94 -2.83 0.66
CA PRO A 562 30.18 -3.58 0.93
C PRO A 562 29.91 -5.03 1.40
N ASP A 563 30.80 -5.94 1.06
CA ASP A 563 30.69 -7.37 1.42
C ASP A 563 30.74 -7.64 2.93
N ASP A 564 31.19 -6.68 3.74
CA ASP A 564 31.26 -6.76 5.19
C ASP A 564 30.18 -5.93 5.90
N GLU A 565 29.20 -5.39 5.15
CA GLU A 565 28.07 -4.64 5.70
C GLU A 565 26.73 -5.26 5.34
N TYR A 566 25.77 -5.10 6.26
CA TYR A 566 24.38 -5.53 6.09
C TYR A 566 23.41 -4.46 6.58
N LEU A 567 22.16 -4.54 6.12
CA LEU A 567 21.09 -3.68 6.61
C LEU A 567 20.36 -4.37 7.76
N THR A 568 20.45 -3.78 8.95
CA THR A 568 19.76 -4.28 10.15
C THR A 568 18.68 -3.34 10.59
N VAL A 569 17.68 -3.87 11.30
CA VAL A 569 16.57 -3.09 11.85
C VAL A 569 17.06 -2.00 12.80
N PHE A 570 16.57 -0.79 12.60
CA PHE A 570 16.86 0.37 13.44
C PHE A 570 16.05 0.35 14.74
N GLY A 571 15.02 -0.48 14.87
CA GLY A 571 14.18 -0.55 16.07
C GLY A 571 12.92 0.33 16.04
N GLN A 572 12.69 1.03 14.93
CA GLN A 572 11.45 1.76 14.65
C GLN A 572 10.76 1.14 13.44
N TYR A 573 9.44 0.98 13.53
CA TYR A 573 8.61 0.41 12.47
C TYR A 573 7.28 1.15 12.41
N ILE A 574 6.70 1.29 11.23
CA ILE A 574 5.27 1.55 11.07
C ILE A 574 4.65 0.31 10.46
N ILE A 575 3.70 -0.27 11.17
CA ILE A 575 3.12 -1.57 10.83
C ILE A 575 1.62 -1.41 10.62
N LYS A 576 1.10 -2.02 9.57
CA LYS A 576 -0.34 -2.07 9.32
C LYS A 576 -1.05 -3.11 10.21
N PRO A 577 -2.35 -2.91 10.53
CA PRO A 577 -3.07 -3.74 11.50
C PRO A 577 -3.21 -5.23 11.11
N GLN A 578 -3.04 -5.60 9.84
CA GLN A 578 -3.03 -6.99 9.37
C GLN A 578 -2.02 -7.87 10.11
N ILE A 579 -0.98 -7.28 10.70
CA ILE A 579 -0.04 -7.99 11.57
C ILE A 579 -0.74 -8.74 12.72
N PHE A 580 -1.85 -8.19 13.23
CA PHE A 580 -2.60 -8.82 14.33
C PHE A 580 -3.27 -10.12 13.88
N ASP A 581 -3.75 -10.19 12.64
CA ASP A 581 -4.35 -11.41 12.09
C ASP A 581 -3.31 -12.53 11.98
N TYR A 582 -2.09 -12.20 11.53
CA TYR A 582 -0.99 -13.18 11.45
C TYR A 582 -0.52 -13.63 12.82
N LEU A 583 -0.40 -12.69 13.77
CA LEU A 583 -0.06 -13.02 15.15
C LEU A 583 -1.14 -13.88 15.81
N GLU A 584 -2.42 -13.58 15.58
CA GLU A 584 -3.54 -14.41 16.04
C GLU A 584 -3.43 -15.84 15.49
N GLU A 585 -3.22 -15.97 14.18
CA GLU A 585 -3.06 -17.28 13.54
C GLU A 585 -1.90 -18.08 14.14
N TYR A 586 -0.75 -17.46 14.37
CA TYR A 586 0.40 -18.12 14.97
C TYR A 586 0.14 -18.52 16.43
N ILE A 587 -0.54 -17.67 17.20
CA ILE A 587 -0.89 -17.95 18.59
C ILE A 587 -1.89 -19.12 18.67
N VAL A 588 -2.96 -19.08 17.87
CA VAL A 588 -4.00 -20.13 17.83
C VAL A 588 -3.40 -21.47 17.40
N ASN A 589 -2.48 -21.47 16.43
CA ASN A 589 -1.84 -22.69 15.92
C ASN A 589 -0.55 -23.06 16.67
N ASN A 590 -0.18 -22.33 17.73
CA ASN A 590 1.03 -22.52 18.52
C ASN A 590 2.32 -22.58 17.67
N VAL A 591 2.42 -21.74 16.65
CA VAL A 591 3.61 -21.60 15.79
C VAL A 591 4.64 -20.73 16.51
N ARG A 592 5.74 -21.34 16.95
CA ARG A 592 6.78 -20.68 17.75
C ARG A 592 8.16 -20.82 17.12
N GLU A 593 8.94 -19.77 17.24
CA GLU A 593 10.35 -19.75 16.87
C GLU A 593 11.20 -19.55 18.11
N ARG A 594 12.17 -20.45 18.32
CA ARG A 594 13.03 -20.47 19.52
C ARG A 594 12.21 -20.50 20.83
N GLY A 595 11.01 -21.08 20.81
CA GLY A 595 10.11 -21.22 21.97
C GLY A 595 9.15 -20.05 22.19
N GLU A 596 9.22 -18.99 21.39
CA GLU A 596 8.44 -17.75 21.55
C GLU A 596 7.60 -17.45 20.31
N PHE A 597 6.52 -16.68 20.49
CA PHE A 597 5.83 -16.02 19.38
C PHE A 597 6.67 -14.81 18.93
N GLN A 598 7.38 -14.95 17.81
CA GLN A 598 8.24 -13.90 17.27
C GLN A 598 7.45 -12.94 16.37
N LEU A 599 7.85 -11.67 16.38
CA LEU A 599 7.28 -10.65 15.49
C LEU A 599 7.85 -10.78 14.06
N THR A 600 9.12 -11.17 13.92
CA THR A 600 9.84 -11.15 12.64
C THR A 600 9.20 -12.03 11.58
N SER A 601 8.70 -13.22 11.93
CA SER A 601 7.99 -14.11 11.00
C SER A 601 6.67 -13.50 10.52
N ALA A 602 5.96 -12.82 11.42
CA ALA A 602 4.70 -12.14 11.08
C ALA A 602 4.96 -10.90 10.20
N LEU A 603 6.08 -10.19 10.41
CA LEU A 603 6.54 -9.10 9.53
C LEU A 603 6.92 -9.61 8.14
N ASP A 604 7.59 -10.76 8.03
CA ASP A 604 7.92 -11.33 6.71
C ASP A 604 6.66 -11.77 5.97
N ARG A 605 5.67 -12.34 6.67
CA ARG A 605 4.37 -12.61 6.06
C ARG A 605 3.66 -11.33 5.59
N LEU A 606 3.66 -10.29 6.42
CA LEU A 606 3.11 -8.98 6.04
C LEU A 606 3.82 -8.41 4.81
N ARG A 607 5.15 -8.54 4.73
CA ARG A 607 5.94 -8.15 3.55
C ARG A 607 5.53 -8.95 2.32
N GLN A 608 5.35 -10.26 2.41
CA GLN A 608 4.92 -11.08 1.28
C GLN A 608 3.54 -10.65 0.76
N GLU A 609 2.63 -10.27 1.65
CA GLU A 609 1.26 -9.92 1.28
C GLU A 609 1.09 -8.45 0.85
N ASP A 610 1.70 -7.50 1.54
CA ASP A 610 1.48 -6.04 1.34
C ASP A 610 2.73 -5.27 0.89
N GLY A 611 3.91 -5.90 0.93
CA GLY A 611 5.19 -5.25 0.74
C GLY A 611 5.70 -4.59 2.03
N PHE A 612 6.97 -4.15 2.01
CA PHE A 612 7.58 -3.46 3.13
C PHE A 612 8.66 -2.49 2.62
N LEU A 613 8.62 -1.24 3.09
CA LEU A 613 9.62 -0.23 2.78
C LEU A 613 10.70 -0.22 3.87
N GLY A 614 11.96 -0.36 3.48
CA GLY A 614 13.10 -0.07 4.33
C GLY A 614 13.57 1.37 4.10
N LEU A 615 13.69 2.15 5.15
CA LEU A 615 14.23 3.52 5.10
C LEU A 615 15.59 3.54 5.80
N ILE A 616 16.64 3.97 5.11
CA ILE A 616 17.94 4.21 5.76
C ILE A 616 17.80 5.44 6.65
N MET A 617 17.95 5.23 7.95
CA MET A 617 17.68 6.27 8.95
C MET A 617 18.79 7.31 9.00
N ASP A 618 18.43 8.58 8.93
CA ASP A 618 19.34 9.69 9.20
C ASP A 618 19.38 9.97 10.70
N GLY A 619 20.08 9.10 11.41
CA GLY A 619 20.20 9.17 12.86
C GLY A 619 20.93 7.98 13.47
N GLN A 620 21.22 8.11 14.75
CA GLN A 620 21.86 7.09 15.56
C GLN A 620 20.86 6.43 16.51
N ARG A 621 21.08 5.15 16.75
CA ARG A 621 20.35 4.34 17.71
C ARG A 621 21.27 3.94 18.85
N TYR A 622 20.77 4.04 20.08
CA TYR A 622 21.46 3.68 21.32
C TYR A 622 20.72 2.55 22.01
N ASP A 623 21.44 1.61 22.62
CA ASP A 623 20.90 0.39 23.23
C ASP A 623 21.15 0.45 24.76
N ILE A 624 20.08 0.31 25.54
CA ILE A 624 20.14 0.28 27.01
C ILE A 624 19.96 -1.12 27.60
N GLY A 625 19.87 -2.15 26.76
CA GLY A 625 19.57 -3.54 27.08
C GLY A 625 20.76 -4.40 27.51
N LEU A 626 21.99 -3.91 27.36
CA LEU A 626 23.24 -4.55 27.80
C LEU A 626 24.08 -3.59 28.65
N PRO A 627 24.84 -4.06 29.66
CA PRO A 627 25.63 -3.19 30.53
C PRO A 627 26.61 -2.28 29.78
N GLU A 628 27.37 -2.82 28.82
CA GLU A 628 28.37 -2.05 28.08
C GLU A 628 27.73 -1.02 27.14
N TYR A 629 26.65 -1.39 26.44
CA TYR A 629 25.91 -0.45 25.59
C TYR A 629 25.19 0.62 26.41
N TYR A 630 24.70 0.28 27.61
CA TYR A 630 24.13 1.25 28.52
C TYR A 630 25.18 2.27 29.00
N LEU A 631 26.40 1.81 29.34
CA LEU A 631 27.52 2.70 29.69
C LEU A 631 27.92 3.60 28.51
N GLU A 632 27.98 3.06 27.29
CA GLU A 632 28.25 3.83 26.07
C GLU A 632 27.15 4.87 25.82
N THR A 633 25.89 4.48 25.96
CA THR A 633 24.73 5.37 25.82
C THR A 633 24.80 6.52 26.82
N LEU A 634 25.09 6.23 28.09
CA LEU A 634 25.26 7.25 29.13
C LEU A 634 26.37 8.26 28.82
N ARG A 635 27.40 7.84 28.08
CA ARG A 635 28.52 8.72 27.70
C ARG A 635 28.20 9.59 26.49
N THR A 636 27.42 9.07 25.54
CA THR A 636 27.37 9.64 24.18
C THR A 636 26.00 10.20 23.78
N PHE A 637 24.91 9.82 24.45
CA PHE A 637 23.56 10.22 24.04
C PHE A 637 23.28 11.73 24.15
N SER A 638 23.93 12.42 25.10
CA SER A 638 23.82 13.87 25.28
C SER A 638 24.68 14.68 24.32
N GLU A 639 25.72 14.07 23.73
CA GLU A 639 26.67 14.72 22.82
C GLU A 639 26.19 14.70 21.37
N ALA A 640 25.41 13.67 21.02
CA ALA A 640 24.98 13.36 19.67
C ALA A 640 23.78 14.18 19.23
#